data_AF-A0A3T0SF26-F1
#
_entry.id   AF-A0A3T0SF26-F1
#
_cell.length_a   1.000
_cell.length_b   1.000
_cell.length_c   1.000
_cell.angle_alpha   90.00
_cell.angle_beta   90.00
_cell.angle_gamma   90.00
#
_symmetry.space_group_name_H-M   'P 1'
#
loop_
_entity.id
_entity.type
_entity.pdbx_description
1 polymer ?
#
loop_
_entity_poly.entity_id
_entity_poly.type
_entity_poly.pdbx_seq_one_letter_code
_entity_poly.pdbx_strand_id
1 'polypeptide(L)'
;MPEPQIQSRRWHACEADETLCELESSATGLTRQSVEERLSRYGANRLDEAKPASVLQRLMRHLNNVLLYVLIAAAVVTGLMGHWVDTFVILVVVVLNVAIGFVQEGKAEKALQAIRHLLAPHAVVLRDGHQQDIDAAELVPGDVVLLASGDSLPADVRLLQARNLRIDESALTGESVPVDKQVDTVADDAPIGDRLCMGYAGTLVTQGQARAVVVATGAATEIGRIGRMLESVEQGTTPLLRKMEQFGRILTMVILATSAVLFLFGTLVRGMGAGEMFIAAVGLAVAAIPEGLPAIMTITLAIGVQRMATRNAVIRRLPAVETLGSVTVICSDKTGTLTRNEMTVQEVICAGQSLEVEGAGYAPHGALLVDAVPIEPAALLARSPAVNALMHAAALCNDASLHEKDQVWTLAGDPTEGALLTLAMKAGLSPTNLHVDHPRLDVIPFESEHRFMATLHATDSGSEVLVKGAPERILAMCSHQLMADGEELSLEQAQWHQQVEAQAQAGRRVLALARRQLPADKDMLEHADVANGLTLLGLVAIIDPPREEAIRAVAECRAAGIRVVMITGDHGVTASAIARQLGMGDDIKAITGPELERMGETAMRQAVAEARVFARASPEHKLRLVRALQANGEVVAMTGDGVNDAPALKQADVGVAMGMKGTEAAKQAGAIVLADDNFASIAHAVEEGRTVYDNLRKTVTFLLPINGGESLSLLLAVLLGIALPITPVQVLWVNMVSSVALAMVLAFEPTEADVMQRPPRRPDEPMLSRFVIWRIFLVSALFLAGIFGMFEWMRAQGATVEAARTVAVNTLVCMEVFYLFSVRYLKAPSFTAEGVKGTPRVLMAVFGVFLLQLMFTYAPFMQSLFASEALSLTTGMFVVLAGVAVLVILEIEKALLRRLGLGL
;
A
#
# COMPACT_ATOMS: atom_id res chain seq x y z
N MET A 1 13.73 36.43 -5.83
CA MET A 1 14.64 36.39 -6.98
C MET A 1 13.84 35.89 -8.17
N PRO A 2 13.96 36.46 -9.37
CA PRO A 2 13.26 35.92 -10.52
C PRO A 2 13.86 34.53 -10.82
N GLU A 3 12.99 33.53 -10.97
CA GLU A 3 13.36 32.18 -11.37
C GLU A 3 14.17 32.24 -12.67
N PRO A 4 15.33 31.55 -12.75
CA PRO A 4 15.99 31.40 -14.04
C PRO A 4 15.05 30.61 -14.95
N GLN A 5 14.55 31.26 -16.01
CA GLN A 5 13.92 30.59 -17.14
C GLN A 5 14.96 29.64 -17.75
N ILE A 6 14.98 28.39 -17.30
CA ILE A 6 15.63 27.31 -18.04
C ILE A 6 14.75 27.12 -19.28
N GLN A 7 15.08 27.81 -20.38
CA GLN A 7 14.66 27.35 -21.70
C GLN A 7 15.05 25.87 -21.77
N SER A 8 14.07 24.97 -21.86
CA SER A 8 14.35 23.54 -21.96
C SER A 8 15.06 23.30 -23.28
N ARG A 9 16.38 23.28 -23.25
CA ARG A 9 17.20 22.98 -24.41
C ARG A 9 16.83 21.57 -24.90
N ARG A 10 16.68 21.44 -26.21
CA ARG A 10 16.13 20.25 -26.85
C ARG A 10 17.28 19.28 -27.14
N TRP A 11 17.74 18.59 -26.10
CA TRP A 11 18.90 17.69 -26.14
C TRP A 11 18.81 16.60 -27.22
N HIS A 12 17.60 16.22 -27.64
CA HIS A 12 17.36 15.26 -28.72
C HIS A 12 17.80 15.75 -30.11
N ALA A 13 17.86 17.07 -30.30
CA ALA A 13 18.30 17.70 -31.54
C ALA A 13 19.82 17.99 -31.57
N CYS A 14 20.53 17.75 -30.47
CA CYS A 14 21.97 17.99 -30.34
C CYS A 14 22.77 16.69 -30.55
N GLU A 15 23.93 16.81 -31.19
CA GLU A 15 24.87 15.70 -31.32
C GLU A 15 25.43 15.30 -29.95
N ALA A 16 25.86 14.04 -29.83
CA ALA A 16 26.34 13.48 -28.57
C ALA A 16 27.58 14.24 -28.03
N ASP A 17 28.52 14.61 -28.91
CA ASP A 17 29.72 15.35 -28.54
C ASP A 17 29.41 16.80 -28.16
N GLU A 18 28.47 17.45 -28.86
CA GLU A 18 27.99 18.78 -28.50
C GLU A 18 27.33 18.78 -27.11
N THR A 19 26.52 17.75 -26.83
CA THR A 19 25.87 17.56 -25.52
C THR A 19 26.91 17.42 -24.39
N LEU A 20 28.00 16.67 -24.61
CA LEU A 20 29.10 16.55 -23.64
C LEU A 20 29.84 17.87 -23.43
N CYS A 21 30.13 18.61 -24.51
CA CYS A 21 30.77 19.92 -24.41
C CYS A 21 29.92 20.92 -23.61
N GLU A 22 28.61 20.96 -23.86
CA GLU A 22 27.70 21.89 -23.18
C GLU A 22 27.47 21.55 -21.70
N LEU A 23 27.43 20.25 -21.37
CA LEU A 23 27.37 19.79 -19.98
C LEU A 23 28.73 19.81 -19.30
N GLU A 24 29.77 20.33 -19.95
CA GLU A 24 31.16 20.34 -19.48
C GLU A 24 31.56 18.95 -18.91
N SER A 25 31.21 17.90 -19.64
CA SER A 25 31.42 16.50 -19.25
C SER A 25 32.32 15.79 -20.25
N SER A 26 32.79 14.60 -19.86
CA SER A 26 33.63 13.75 -20.70
C SER A 26 32.98 12.38 -20.88
N ALA A 27 33.32 11.69 -21.96
CA ALA A 27 32.89 10.30 -22.14
C ALA A 27 33.40 9.39 -21.00
N THR A 28 34.48 9.76 -20.31
CA THR A 28 35.03 9.06 -19.14
C THR A 28 34.36 9.43 -17.81
N GLY A 29 33.32 10.26 -17.83
CA GLY A 29 32.58 10.67 -16.64
C GLY A 29 33.05 11.98 -16.01
N LEU A 30 32.40 12.36 -14.92
CA LEU A 30 32.72 13.55 -14.13
C LEU A 30 33.78 13.25 -13.06
N THR A 31 34.46 14.29 -12.61
CA THR A 31 35.34 14.23 -11.43
C THR A 31 34.55 14.40 -10.15
N ARG A 32 35.04 13.84 -9.03
CA ARG A 32 34.39 13.99 -7.71
C ARG A 32 34.10 15.44 -7.32
N GLN A 33 35.03 16.36 -7.58
CA GLN A 33 34.83 17.79 -7.28
C GLN A 33 33.68 18.39 -8.11
N SER A 34 33.59 18.04 -9.39
CA SER A 34 32.52 18.51 -10.27
C SER A 34 31.15 18.00 -9.83
N VAL A 35 31.10 16.76 -9.33
CA VAL A 35 29.87 16.16 -8.78
C VAL A 35 29.39 16.94 -7.55
N GLU A 36 30.27 17.20 -6.58
CA GLU A 36 29.91 17.94 -5.36
C GLU A 36 29.41 19.37 -5.68
N GLU A 37 30.08 20.07 -6.59
CA GLU A 37 29.65 21.40 -7.06
C GLU A 37 28.27 21.34 -7.76
N ARG A 38 28.05 20.35 -8.63
CA ARG A 38 26.77 20.18 -9.34
C ARG A 38 25.64 19.74 -8.43
N LEU A 39 25.90 18.90 -7.45
CA LEU A 39 24.90 18.49 -6.46
C LEU A 39 24.44 19.70 -5.64
N SER A 40 25.34 20.62 -5.32
CA SER A 40 24.99 21.89 -4.66
C SER A 40 24.17 22.84 -5.54
N ARG A 41 24.38 22.80 -6.86
CA ARG A 41 23.74 23.69 -7.84
C ARG A 41 22.37 23.18 -8.30
N TYR A 42 22.28 21.91 -8.66
CA TYR A 42 21.08 21.29 -9.23
C TYR A 42 20.24 20.55 -8.19
N GLY A 43 20.79 20.28 -7.00
CA GLY A 43 20.15 19.47 -5.98
C GLY A 43 20.31 17.97 -6.25
N ALA A 44 19.79 17.16 -5.33
CA ALA A 44 19.74 15.70 -5.49
C ALA A 44 18.73 15.34 -6.61
N ASN A 45 18.99 14.24 -7.32
CA ASN A 45 18.06 13.66 -8.30
C ASN A 45 16.87 13.00 -7.59
N ARG A 46 16.01 13.83 -7.01
CA ARG A 46 14.75 13.44 -6.36
C ARG A 46 13.70 14.48 -6.72
N LEU A 47 12.44 14.05 -6.77
CA LEU A 47 11.32 14.97 -6.92
C LEU A 47 11.14 15.76 -5.62
N ASP A 48 10.81 17.05 -5.74
CA ASP A 48 10.70 17.95 -4.59
C ASP A 48 9.70 17.41 -3.57
N GLU A 49 10.20 17.07 -2.38
CA GLU A 49 9.35 16.68 -1.26
C GLU A 49 8.89 17.93 -0.49
N ALA A 50 7.66 17.91 -0.01
CA ALA A 50 7.16 18.93 0.90
C ALA A 50 8.09 19.00 2.13
N LYS A 51 8.74 20.15 2.34
CA LYS A 51 9.71 20.33 3.43
C LYS A 51 9.05 19.96 4.76
N PRO A 52 9.67 19.08 5.58
CA PRO A 52 9.16 18.79 6.90
C PRO A 52 9.08 20.10 7.70
N ALA A 53 8.06 20.22 8.54
CA ALA A 53 7.90 21.41 9.34
C ALA A 53 9.12 21.62 10.24
N SER A 54 9.58 22.86 10.33
CA SER A 54 10.72 23.18 11.19
C SER A 54 10.40 22.84 12.65
N VAL A 55 11.45 22.52 13.43
CA VAL A 55 11.33 22.22 14.87
C VAL A 55 10.55 23.31 15.60
N LEU A 56 10.79 24.59 15.25
CA LEU A 56 10.09 25.73 15.84
C LEU A 56 8.60 25.76 15.45
N GLN A 57 8.27 25.48 14.19
CA GLN A 57 6.87 25.40 13.75
C GLN A 57 6.11 24.26 14.45
N ARG A 58 6.74 23.10 14.68
CA ARG A 58 6.13 22.00 15.44
C ARG A 58 5.89 22.41 16.90
N LEU A 59 6.89 23.02 17.53
CA LEU A 59 6.75 23.51 18.91
C LEU A 59 5.63 24.55 19.03
N MET A 60 5.56 25.52 18.11
CA MET A 60 4.50 26.53 18.09
C MET A 60 3.12 25.91 17.88
N ARG A 61 3.01 24.81 17.12
CA ARG A 61 1.74 24.08 16.97
C ARG A 61 1.24 23.50 18.29
N HIS A 62 2.11 22.94 19.13
CA HIS A 62 1.72 22.47 20.47
C HIS A 62 1.36 23.61 21.42
N LEU A 63 1.96 24.79 21.25
CA LEU A 63 1.63 25.98 22.03
C LEU A 63 0.30 26.64 21.61
N ASN A 64 -0.11 26.48 20.35
CA ASN A 64 -1.35 27.04 19.81
C ASN A 64 -2.56 26.14 20.08
N ASN A 65 -2.83 25.89 21.36
CA ASN A 65 -3.98 25.13 21.82
C ASN A 65 -4.77 25.97 22.84
N VAL A 66 -6.08 26.15 22.57
CA VAL A 66 -7.01 26.92 23.42
C VAL A 66 -6.94 26.51 24.89
N LEU A 67 -6.75 25.21 25.15
CA LEU A 67 -6.74 24.65 26.50
C LEU A 67 -5.42 24.91 27.23
N LEU A 68 -4.32 24.94 26.49
CA LEU A 68 -3.03 25.39 27.02
C LEU A 68 -3.14 26.86 27.46
N TYR A 69 -3.83 27.69 26.68
CA TYR A 69 -4.10 29.08 27.08
C TYR A 69 -4.96 29.17 28.34
N VAL A 70 -5.96 28.29 28.50
CA VAL A 70 -6.76 28.22 29.74
C VAL A 70 -5.90 27.80 30.94
N LEU A 71 -5.03 26.81 30.79
CA LEU A 71 -4.10 26.37 31.84
C LEU A 71 -3.07 27.45 32.21
N ILE A 72 -2.53 28.15 31.21
CA ILE A 72 -1.61 29.27 31.42
C ILE A 72 -2.34 30.41 32.14
N ALA A 73 -3.56 30.76 31.71
CA ALA A 73 -4.39 31.75 32.39
C ALA A 73 -4.70 31.31 33.83
N ALA A 74 -4.96 30.02 34.05
CA ALA A 74 -5.19 29.47 35.38
C ALA A 74 -3.96 29.58 36.28
N ALA A 75 -2.77 29.23 35.78
CA ALA A 75 -1.52 29.41 36.50
C ALA A 75 -1.30 30.88 36.89
N VAL A 76 -1.58 31.83 35.99
CA VAL A 76 -1.44 33.27 36.26
C VAL A 76 -2.40 33.71 37.38
N VAL A 77 -3.69 33.34 37.31
CA VAL A 77 -4.69 33.71 38.32
C VAL A 77 -4.37 33.10 39.69
N THR A 78 -4.03 31.80 39.72
CA THR A 78 -3.64 31.09 40.95
C THR A 78 -2.38 31.68 41.59
N GLY A 79 -1.43 32.14 40.76
CA GLY A 79 -0.22 32.83 41.22
C GLY A 79 -0.53 34.19 41.83
N LEU A 80 -1.42 34.97 41.20
CA LEU A 80 -1.91 36.25 41.72
C LEU A 80 -2.65 36.10 43.07
N MET A 81 -3.27 34.93 43.31
CA MET A 81 -3.92 34.61 44.58
C MET A 81 -2.94 34.18 45.70
N GLY A 82 -1.64 34.02 45.40
CA GLY A 82 -0.62 33.61 46.36
C GLY A 82 -0.47 32.09 46.53
N HIS A 83 -1.16 31.28 45.73
CA HIS A 83 -1.04 29.82 45.72
C HIS A 83 0.16 29.36 44.86
N TRP A 84 1.38 29.65 45.33
CA TRP A 84 2.61 29.42 44.56
C TRP A 84 2.89 27.95 44.24
N VAL A 85 2.51 27.02 45.14
CA VAL A 85 2.67 25.58 44.93
C VAL A 85 1.78 25.13 43.76
N ASP A 86 0.49 25.43 43.81
CA ASP A 86 -0.47 25.08 42.74
C ASP A 86 -0.06 25.69 41.39
N THR A 87 0.40 26.95 41.41
CA THR A 87 0.91 27.64 40.21
C THR A 87 2.11 26.93 39.59
N PHE A 88 3.09 26.58 40.42
CA PHE A 88 4.29 25.86 39.97
C PHE A 88 3.91 24.50 39.38
N VAL A 89 2.99 23.77 40.03
CA VAL A 89 2.56 22.47 39.52
C VAL A 89 1.82 22.60 38.18
N ILE A 90 0.90 23.56 38.02
CA ILE A 90 0.23 23.80 36.73
C ILE A 90 1.26 24.12 35.64
N LEU A 91 2.25 24.97 35.92
CA LEU A 91 3.29 25.33 34.96
C LEU A 91 4.15 24.12 34.57
N VAL A 92 4.57 23.30 35.54
CA VAL A 92 5.33 22.06 35.29
C VAL A 92 4.53 21.12 34.40
N VAL A 93 3.22 20.98 34.64
CA VAL A 93 2.37 20.12 33.82
C VAL A 93 2.20 20.68 32.41
N VAL A 94 2.01 21.99 32.25
CA VAL A 94 1.97 22.64 30.92
C VAL A 94 3.25 22.34 30.14
N VAL A 95 4.43 22.47 30.77
CA VAL A 95 5.72 22.16 30.14
C VAL A 95 5.82 20.67 29.81
N LEU A 96 5.43 19.79 30.74
CA LEU A 96 5.47 18.35 30.56
C LEU A 96 4.55 17.91 29.42
N ASN A 97 3.35 18.47 29.32
CA ASN A 97 2.39 18.17 28.25
C ASN A 97 2.94 18.59 26.87
N VAL A 98 3.48 19.80 26.75
CA VAL A 98 4.15 20.27 25.52
C VAL A 98 5.35 19.38 25.17
N ALA A 99 6.18 19.02 26.16
CA ALA A 99 7.36 18.19 25.95
C ALA A 99 6.99 16.75 25.52
N ILE A 100 6.03 16.12 26.20
CA ILE A 100 5.53 14.79 25.88
C ILE A 100 4.93 14.79 24.47
N GLY A 101 4.06 15.75 24.16
CA GLY A 101 3.46 15.90 22.83
C GLY A 101 4.53 16.05 21.73
N PHE A 102 5.51 16.93 21.94
CA PHE A 102 6.61 17.15 20.99
C PHE A 102 7.49 15.90 20.78
N VAL A 103 7.81 15.19 21.87
CA VAL A 103 8.61 13.95 21.79
C VAL A 103 7.82 12.82 21.13
N GLN A 104 6.52 12.70 21.41
CA GLN A 104 5.64 11.69 20.82
C GLN A 104 5.45 11.94 19.32
N GLU A 105 5.18 13.18 18.90
CA GLU A 105 5.10 13.56 17.48
C GLU A 105 6.44 13.27 16.78
N GLY A 106 7.56 13.66 17.39
CA GLY A 106 8.90 13.44 16.82
C GLY A 106 9.29 11.96 16.69
N LYS A 107 8.88 11.10 17.63
CA LYS A 107 9.12 9.65 17.53
C LYS A 107 8.27 9.01 16.42
N ALA A 108 7.00 9.40 16.32
CA ALA A 108 6.14 8.94 15.25
C ALA A 108 6.67 9.40 13.87
N GLU A 109 7.08 10.65 13.74
CA GLU A 109 7.65 11.20 12.51
C GLU A 109 8.94 10.49 12.10
N LYS A 110 9.84 10.19 13.05
CA LYS A 110 11.07 9.41 12.77
C LYS A 110 10.77 7.99 12.31
N ALA A 111 9.81 7.32 12.95
CA ALA A 111 9.40 5.97 12.54
C ALA A 111 8.86 5.96 11.11
N LEU A 112 8.15 7.02 10.71
CA LEU A 112 7.63 7.19 9.35
C LEU A 112 8.72 7.53 8.33
N GLN A 113 9.71 8.36 8.70
CA GLN A 113 10.84 8.68 7.83
C GLN A 113 11.71 7.47 7.53
N ALA A 114 11.97 6.61 8.52
CA ALA A 114 12.81 5.42 8.35
C ALA A 114 12.28 4.42 7.30
N ILE A 115 10.95 4.38 7.10
CA ILE A 115 10.30 3.46 6.16
C ILE A 115 10.38 3.99 4.72
N ARG A 116 10.44 5.31 4.52
CA ARG A 116 10.43 5.93 3.18
C ARG A 116 11.71 5.69 2.38
N HIS A 117 12.81 5.28 3.03
CA HIS A 117 14.08 4.96 2.37
C HIS A 117 14.16 3.55 1.78
N LEU A 118 13.14 2.70 1.97
CA LEU A 118 13.15 1.30 1.55
C LEU A 118 13.03 1.08 0.03
N LEU A 119 12.87 2.13 -0.77
CA LEU A 119 12.60 2.07 -2.21
C LEU A 119 13.56 2.94 -3.04
N ALA A 120 14.74 3.27 -2.52
CA ALA A 120 15.69 4.12 -3.24
C ALA A 120 16.31 3.34 -4.44
N PRO A 121 16.19 3.85 -5.68
CA PRO A 121 16.82 3.23 -6.83
C PRO A 121 18.35 3.45 -6.82
N HIS A 122 19.08 2.49 -7.38
CA HIS A 122 20.53 2.56 -7.58
C HIS A 122 20.86 2.85 -9.05
N ALA A 123 22.03 3.44 -9.29
CA ALA A 123 22.50 3.79 -10.64
C ALA A 123 23.98 3.48 -10.80
N VAL A 124 24.34 2.91 -11.95
CA VAL A 124 25.73 2.62 -12.32
C VAL A 124 26.27 3.77 -13.17
N VAL A 125 27.27 4.48 -12.66
CA VAL A 125 27.90 5.64 -13.31
C VAL A 125 29.37 5.40 -13.62
N LEU A 126 29.89 6.17 -14.56
CA LEU A 126 31.32 6.35 -14.78
C LEU A 126 31.74 7.68 -14.15
N ARG A 127 32.60 7.64 -13.13
CA ARG A 127 33.19 8.81 -12.45
C ARG A 127 34.67 8.60 -12.24
N ASP A 128 35.48 9.64 -12.47
CA ASP A 128 36.95 9.57 -12.45
C ASP A 128 37.53 8.41 -13.31
N GLY A 129 36.84 8.06 -14.42
CA GLY A 129 37.23 6.95 -15.29
C GLY A 129 36.95 5.54 -14.76
N HIS A 130 36.25 5.41 -13.63
CA HIS A 130 35.89 4.13 -13.02
C HIS A 130 34.38 3.96 -12.86
N GLN A 131 33.92 2.72 -12.99
CA GLN A 131 32.52 2.37 -12.80
C GLN A 131 32.21 2.34 -11.30
N GLN A 132 31.14 3.03 -10.90
CA GLN A 132 30.70 3.14 -9.50
C GLN A 132 29.19 2.91 -9.44
N ASP A 133 28.74 2.14 -8.45
CA ASP A 133 27.34 1.97 -8.11
C ASP A 133 26.98 3.00 -7.01
N ILE A 134 26.04 3.88 -7.30
CA ILE A 134 25.64 5.00 -6.43
C ILE A 134 24.13 5.00 -6.20
N ASP A 135 23.67 5.68 -5.14
CA ASP A 135 22.24 6.01 -4.99
C ASP A 135 21.85 6.92 -6.17
N ALA A 136 20.75 6.61 -6.86
CA ALA A 136 20.25 7.39 -7.99
C ALA A 136 20.02 8.86 -7.62
N ALA A 137 19.81 9.17 -6.33
CA ALA A 137 19.69 10.53 -5.82
C ALA A 137 20.96 11.38 -5.93
N GLU A 138 22.12 10.73 -6.02
CA GLU A 138 23.42 11.40 -6.17
C GLU A 138 23.76 11.72 -7.63
N LEU A 139 22.89 11.36 -8.59
CA LEU A 139 23.07 11.70 -9.99
C LEU A 139 22.94 13.20 -10.22
N VAL A 140 23.82 13.73 -11.06
CA VAL A 140 23.79 15.14 -11.48
C VAL A 140 23.82 15.26 -13.00
N PRO A 141 23.29 16.35 -13.59
CA PRO A 141 23.45 16.62 -15.01
C PRO A 141 24.92 16.57 -15.44
N GLY A 142 25.20 15.81 -16.50
CA GLY A 142 26.52 15.52 -17.03
C GLY A 142 27.16 14.23 -16.53
N ASP A 143 26.60 13.52 -15.55
CA ASP A 143 27.06 12.17 -15.23
C ASP A 143 26.92 11.24 -16.45
N VAL A 144 27.87 10.34 -16.63
CA VAL A 144 27.77 9.29 -17.66
C VAL A 144 27.26 8.02 -16.99
N VAL A 145 26.06 7.59 -17.36
CA VAL A 145 25.44 6.36 -16.87
C VAL A 145 25.71 5.20 -17.82
N LEU A 146 25.86 4.01 -17.25
CA LEU A 146 25.93 2.75 -17.98
C LEU A 146 24.58 2.06 -17.83
N LEU A 147 23.97 1.70 -18.95
CA LEU A 147 22.66 1.07 -19.02
C LEU A 147 22.82 -0.34 -19.59
N ALA A 148 22.22 -1.31 -18.93
CA ALA A 148 22.14 -2.69 -19.37
C ALA A 148 20.70 -3.21 -19.30
N SER A 149 20.46 -4.36 -19.92
CA SER A 149 19.14 -5.01 -19.90
C SER A 149 18.71 -5.30 -18.46
N GLY A 150 17.49 -4.87 -18.12
CA GLY A 150 16.93 -4.92 -16.77
C GLY A 150 17.10 -3.64 -15.95
N ASP A 151 17.90 -2.67 -16.41
CA ASP A 151 18.07 -1.41 -15.68
C ASP A 151 16.89 -0.47 -15.90
N SER A 152 16.41 0.15 -14.81
CA SER A 152 15.50 1.29 -14.88
C SER A 152 16.30 2.58 -15.03
N LEU A 153 15.89 3.46 -15.93
CA LEU A 153 16.55 4.74 -16.14
C LEU A 153 16.25 5.69 -14.95
N PRO A 154 17.28 6.16 -14.22
CA PRO A 154 17.10 6.97 -13.01
C PRO A 154 16.93 8.47 -13.28
N ALA A 155 17.20 8.92 -14.51
CA ALA A 155 17.19 10.32 -14.93
C ALA A 155 16.92 10.39 -16.45
N ASP A 156 16.67 11.58 -16.99
CA ASP A 156 16.58 11.77 -18.44
C ASP A 156 18.01 11.85 -19.01
N VAL A 157 18.27 11.08 -20.06
CA VAL A 157 19.61 10.88 -20.62
C VAL A 157 19.63 11.06 -22.13
N ARG A 158 20.76 11.52 -22.64
CA ARG A 158 21.10 11.52 -24.06
C ARG A 158 22.04 10.36 -24.35
N LEU A 159 21.66 9.49 -25.29
CA LEU A 159 22.46 8.32 -25.64
C LEU A 159 23.76 8.74 -26.33
N LEU A 160 24.90 8.24 -25.85
CA LEU A 160 26.22 8.44 -26.46
C LEU A 160 26.61 7.23 -27.31
N GLN A 161 26.28 6.03 -26.83
CA GLN A 161 26.52 4.75 -27.51
C GLN A 161 25.35 3.82 -27.20
N ALA A 162 24.85 3.11 -28.20
CA ALA A 162 23.79 2.10 -28.03
C ALA A 162 24.12 0.85 -28.86
N ARG A 163 23.87 -0.33 -28.30
CA ARG A 163 24.00 -1.63 -28.99
C ARG A 163 22.76 -2.46 -28.73
N ASN A 164 21.98 -2.70 -29.79
CA ASN A 164 20.70 -3.43 -29.76
C ASN A 164 19.81 -2.96 -28.60
N LEU A 165 19.80 -1.65 -28.34
CA LEU A 165 19.16 -1.07 -27.18
C LEU A 165 17.66 -0.94 -27.44
N ARG A 166 16.85 -1.59 -26.61
CA ARG A 166 15.40 -1.43 -26.56
C ARG A 166 14.98 -0.96 -25.18
N ILE A 167 14.15 0.07 -25.15
CA ILE A 167 13.63 0.64 -23.91
C ILE A 167 12.11 0.56 -23.95
N ASP A 168 11.53 0.02 -22.89
CA ASP A 168 10.09 0.10 -22.62
C ASP A 168 9.76 1.49 -22.07
N GLU A 169 9.15 2.30 -22.93
CA GLU A 169 8.70 3.65 -22.62
C GLU A 169 7.20 3.74 -22.32
N SER A 170 6.52 2.58 -22.13
CA SER A 170 5.10 2.49 -21.81
C SER A 170 4.70 3.35 -20.61
N ALA A 171 5.64 3.49 -19.67
CA ALA A 171 5.62 4.43 -18.57
C ALA A 171 5.12 5.82 -18.98
N LEU A 172 5.72 6.42 -20.02
CA LEU A 172 5.50 7.80 -20.47
C LEU A 172 4.61 7.90 -21.70
N THR A 173 4.70 6.93 -22.62
CA THR A 173 3.99 6.97 -23.91
C THR A 173 2.68 6.19 -23.87
N GLY A 174 2.56 5.22 -22.96
CA GLY A 174 1.43 4.27 -22.92
C GLY A 174 1.52 3.13 -23.94
N GLU A 175 2.57 3.08 -24.76
CA GLU A 175 2.76 2.03 -25.75
C GLU A 175 3.57 0.89 -25.15
N SER A 176 3.01 -0.32 -25.12
CA SER A 176 3.62 -1.49 -24.48
C SER A 176 4.71 -2.18 -25.30
N VAL A 177 5.00 -1.69 -26.51
CA VAL A 177 6.04 -2.26 -27.38
C VAL A 177 7.36 -1.53 -27.09
N PRO A 178 8.43 -2.24 -26.70
CA PRO A 178 9.73 -1.61 -26.50
C PRO A 178 10.24 -0.94 -27.77
N VAL A 179 10.79 0.27 -27.62
CA VAL A 179 11.25 1.12 -28.72
C VAL A 179 12.73 0.87 -28.98
N ASP A 180 13.11 0.65 -30.24
CA ASP A 180 14.51 0.58 -30.69
C ASP A 180 15.17 1.96 -30.62
N LYS A 181 16.28 2.05 -29.89
CA LYS A 181 16.99 3.31 -29.62
C LYS A 181 18.24 3.45 -30.49
N GLN A 182 18.53 4.69 -30.88
CA GLN A 182 19.67 5.05 -31.73
C GLN A 182 20.44 6.26 -31.16
N VAL A 183 21.55 6.66 -31.76
CA VAL A 183 22.36 7.80 -31.27
C VAL A 183 22.13 9.08 -32.07
N ASP A 184 21.61 8.97 -33.29
CA ASP A 184 21.45 10.08 -34.22
C ASP A 184 20.45 11.13 -33.74
N THR A 185 20.67 12.39 -34.11
CA THR A 185 19.77 13.51 -33.77
C THR A 185 18.42 13.37 -34.45
N VAL A 186 17.36 13.80 -33.77
CA VAL A 186 16.00 13.85 -34.32
C VAL A 186 15.53 15.29 -34.47
N ALA A 187 14.42 15.49 -35.20
CA ALA A 187 13.87 16.81 -35.44
C ALA A 187 13.54 17.56 -34.14
N ASP A 188 13.69 18.89 -34.18
CA ASP A 188 13.56 19.73 -32.99
C ASP A 188 12.13 19.68 -32.39
N ASP A 189 11.11 19.45 -33.22
CA ASP A 189 9.69 19.34 -32.85
C ASP A 189 9.21 17.89 -32.66
N ALA A 190 10.12 16.91 -32.68
CA ALA A 190 9.76 15.51 -32.49
C ALA A 190 8.98 15.28 -31.17
N PRO A 191 7.85 14.54 -31.22
CA PRO A 191 7.12 14.14 -30.02
C PRO A 191 7.97 13.18 -29.16
N ILE A 192 7.61 13.01 -27.90
CA ILE A 192 8.47 12.31 -26.92
C ILE A 192 8.82 10.87 -27.33
N GLY A 193 7.88 10.13 -27.93
CA GLY A 193 8.11 8.76 -28.40
C GLY A 193 9.05 8.66 -29.61
N ASP A 194 9.13 9.71 -30.43
CA ASP A 194 9.99 9.73 -31.64
C ASP A 194 11.43 10.18 -31.33
N ARG A 195 11.72 10.55 -30.07
CA ARG A 195 13.06 10.96 -29.63
C ARG A 195 13.91 9.72 -29.32
N LEU A 196 14.19 8.94 -30.36
CA LEU A 196 14.92 7.66 -30.29
C LEU A 196 16.34 7.77 -29.70
N CYS A 197 16.88 8.98 -29.63
CA CYS A 197 18.21 9.28 -29.13
C CYS A 197 18.27 9.66 -27.64
N MET A 198 17.10 9.66 -27.00
CA MET A 198 16.91 9.94 -25.58
C MET A 198 16.46 8.68 -24.84
N GLY A 199 16.76 8.64 -23.55
CA GLY A 199 16.10 7.76 -22.58
C GLY A 199 15.53 8.59 -21.43
N TYR A 200 14.41 8.15 -20.86
CA TYR A 200 13.66 8.95 -19.89
C TYR A 200 13.62 8.31 -18.50
N ALA A 201 13.62 9.15 -17.47
CA ALA A 201 13.53 8.70 -16.08
C ALA A 201 12.26 7.84 -15.86
N GLY A 202 12.43 6.66 -15.25
CA GLY A 202 11.36 5.70 -14.96
C GLY A 202 11.00 4.75 -16.11
N THR A 203 11.77 4.74 -17.20
CA THR A 203 11.65 3.74 -18.29
C THR A 203 12.59 2.55 -18.07
N LEU A 204 12.30 1.39 -18.64
CA LEU A 204 13.05 0.14 -18.40
C LEU A 204 13.80 -0.30 -19.66
N VAL A 205 15.09 -0.60 -19.53
CA VAL A 205 15.86 -1.23 -20.62
C VAL A 205 15.43 -2.69 -20.72
N THR A 206 14.75 -3.06 -21.80
CA THR A 206 14.33 -4.46 -22.01
C THR A 206 15.45 -5.29 -22.63
N GLN A 207 16.26 -4.68 -23.49
CA GLN A 207 17.32 -5.35 -24.22
C GLN A 207 18.47 -4.41 -24.56
N GLY A 208 19.68 -4.96 -24.67
CA GLY A 208 20.87 -4.25 -25.11
C GLY A 208 21.61 -3.52 -23.99
N GLN A 209 22.58 -2.72 -24.42
CA GLN A 209 23.43 -1.91 -23.54
C GLN A 209 23.67 -0.54 -24.15
N ALA A 210 23.80 0.46 -23.29
CA ALA A 210 24.09 1.82 -23.71
C ALA A 210 24.97 2.59 -22.72
N ARG A 211 25.64 3.61 -23.24
CA ARG A 211 26.27 4.67 -22.46
C ARG A 211 25.51 5.95 -22.76
N ALA A 212 25.13 6.67 -21.72
CA ALA A 212 24.33 7.87 -21.88
C ALA A 212 24.80 8.95 -20.91
N VAL A 213 24.64 10.22 -21.29
CA VAL A 213 24.91 11.36 -20.41
C VAL A 213 23.60 11.86 -19.83
N VAL A 214 23.58 12.12 -18.52
CA VAL A 214 22.42 12.68 -17.82
C VAL A 214 22.21 14.12 -18.26
N VAL A 215 21.04 14.45 -18.79
CA VAL A 215 20.72 15.81 -19.25
C VAL A 215 19.75 16.53 -18.32
N ALA A 216 18.91 15.79 -17.57
CA ALA A 216 18.01 16.35 -16.58
C ALA A 216 17.79 15.38 -15.41
N THR A 217 17.66 15.93 -14.21
CA THR A 217 17.44 15.20 -12.96
C THR A 217 16.23 15.77 -12.20
N GLY A 218 15.66 14.98 -11.29
CA GLY A 218 14.59 15.38 -10.38
C GLY A 218 13.40 16.03 -11.10
N ALA A 219 12.96 17.20 -10.61
CA ALA A 219 11.82 17.94 -11.14
C ALA A 219 12.00 18.45 -12.59
N ALA A 220 13.23 18.45 -13.13
CA ALA A 220 13.52 18.92 -14.49
C ALA A 220 13.26 17.87 -15.59
N THR A 221 13.22 16.58 -15.20
CA THR A 221 12.89 15.45 -16.08
C THR A 221 11.47 15.55 -16.64
N GLU A 222 11.17 14.85 -17.74
CA GLU A 222 9.82 14.81 -18.32
C GLU A 222 8.81 14.23 -17.32
N ILE A 223 9.18 13.17 -16.59
CA ILE A 223 8.35 12.60 -15.53
C ILE A 223 8.16 13.57 -14.35
N GLY A 224 9.19 14.36 -14.01
CA GLY A 224 9.13 15.37 -12.96
C GLY A 224 8.26 16.57 -13.31
N ARG A 225 8.17 16.94 -14.60
CA ARG A 225 7.23 17.95 -15.09
C ARG A 225 5.78 17.48 -14.95
N ILE A 226 5.51 16.21 -15.28
CA ILE A 226 4.19 15.60 -15.05
C ILE A 226 3.85 15.59 -13.56
N GLY A 227 4.82 15.23 -12.71
CA GLY A 227 4.69 15.30 -11.25
C GLY A 227 4.25 16.69 -10.75
N ARG A 228 4.92 17.76 -11.19
CA ARG A 228 4.57 19.15 -10.83
C ARG A 228 3.16 19.56 -11.28
N MET A 229 2.73 19.09 -12.45
CA MET A 229 1.36 19.36 -12.91
C MET A 229 0.31 18.72 -11.99
N LEU A 230 0.61 17.53 -11.45
CA LEU A 230 -0.25 16.80 -10.50
C LEU A 230 -0.23 17.37 -9.07
N GLU A 231 0.76 18.18 -8.70
CA GLU A 231 0.83 18.86 -7.39
C GLU A 231 -0.22 19.94 -7.21
N SER A 232 -0.72 20.53 -8.29
CA SER A 232 -1.77 21.57 -8.26
C SER A 232 -3.14 21.09 -7.76
N VAL A 233 -3.33 19.77 -7.63
CA VAL A 233 -4.55 19.16 -7.08
C VAL A 233 -4.41 19.00 -5.57
N GLU A 234 -4.95 19.95 -4.82
CA GLU A 234 -5.02 19.88 -3.35
C GLU A 234 -5.80 18.64 -2.90
N GLN A 235 -5.15 17.77 -2.13
CA GLN A 235 -5.84 16.64 -1.52
C GLN A 235 -6.48 17.03 -0.18
N GLY A 236 -7.76 16.69 -0.02
CA GLY A 236 -8.51 16.95 1.21
C GLY A 236 -8.04 16.10 2.40
N THR A 237 -8.31 16.59 3.61
CA THR A 237 -8.15 15.83 4.86
C THR A 237 -9.12 14.64 4.95
N THR A 238 -8.76 13.60 5.71
CA THR A 238 -9.59 12.38 5.80
C THR A 238 -10.87 12.55 6.62
N PRO A 239 -11.87 11.67 6.42
CA PRO A 239 -13.06 11.64 7.23
C PRO A 239 -12.81 11.54 8.75
N LEU A 240 -11.91 10.67 9.24
CA LEU A 240 -11.62 10.57 10.68
C LEU A 240 -10.99 11.83 11.22
N LEU A 241 -9.99 12.40 10.53
CA LEU A 241 -9.32 13.61 11.00
C LEU A 241 -10.32 14.78 11.09
N ARG A 242 -11.19 14.94 10.09
CA ARG A 242 -12.29 15.93 10.13
C ARG A 242 -13.26 15.67 11.27
N LYS A 243 -13.67 14.41 11.47
CA LYS A 243 -14.57 14.01 12.55
C LYS A 243 -13.95 14.24 13.93
N MET A 244 -12.64 14.03 14.07
CA MET A 244 -11.88 14.29 15.29
C MET A 244 -11.72 15.78 15.59
N GLU A 245 -11.47 16.58 14.57
CA GLU A 245 -11.44 18.04 14.74
C GLU A 245 -12.82 18.58 15.13
N GLN A 246 -13.89 18.10 14.47
CA GLN A 246 -15.26 18.48 14.80
C GLN A 246 -15.64 18.02 16.21
N PHE A 247 -15.30 16.77 16.57
CA PHE A 247 -15.51 16.22 17.90
C PHE A 247 -14.79 17.05 18.96
N GLY A 248 -13.51 17.37 18.75
CA GLY A 248 -12.71 18.20 19.64
C GLY A 248 -13.32 19.58 19.85
N ARG A 249 -13.75 20.25 18.78
CA ARG A 249 -14.42 21.57 18.88
C ARG A 249 -15.72 21.50 19.69
N ILE A 250 -16.57 20.50 19.43
CA ILE A 250 -17.83 20.30 20.17
C ILE A 250 -17.53 20.04 21.65
N LEU A 251 -16.60 19.13 21.95
CA LEU A 251 -16.22 18.80 23.31
C LEU A 251 -15.66 20.02 24.04
N THR A 252 -14.77 20.81 23.43
CA THR A 252 -14.26 22.05 24.02
C THR A 252 -15.38 23.06 24.32
N MET A 253 -16.34 23.24 23.41
CA MET A 253 -17.49 24.11 23.67
C MET A 253 -18.34 23.63 24.85
N VAL A 254 -18.61 22.32 24.93
CA VAL A 254 -19.35 21.73 26.06
C VAL A 254 -18.61 21.95 27.37
N ILE A 255 -17.29 21.71 27.40
CA ILE A 255 -16.45 21.88 28.59
C ILE A 255 -16.44 23.33 29.07
N LEU A 256 -16.23 24.29 28.17
CA LEU A 256 -16.24 25.71 28.53
C LEU A 256 -17.62 26.15 29.05
N ALA A 257 -18.70 25.65 28.43
CA ALA A 257 -20.06 25.93 28.88
C ALA A 257 -20.34 25.35 30.27
N THR A 258 -19.99 24.08 30.53
CA THR A 258 -20.20 23.45 31.83
C THR A 258 -19.31 24.05 32.92
N SER A 259 -18.05 24.40 32.62
CA SER A 259 -17.16 25.13 33.54
C SER A 259 -17.69 26.52 33.87
N ALA A 260 -18.22 27.25 32.90
CA ALA A 260 -18.83 28.57 33.14
C ALA A 260 -20.10 28.46 34.00
N VAL A 261 -20.97 27.49 33.71
CA VAL A 261 -22.17 27.21 34.51
C VAL A 261 -21.79 26.83 35.93
N LEU A 262 -20.79 25.96 36.10
CA LEU A 262 -20.29 25.55 37.41
C LEU A 262 -19.77 26.74 38.22
N PHE A 263 -18.93 27.58 37.59
CA PHE A 263 -18.38 28.79 38.19
C PHE A 263 -19.49 29.75 38.67
N LEU A 264 -20.45 30.05 37.78
CA LEU A 264 -21.56 30.95 38.10
C LEU A 264 -22.48 30.37 39.18
N PHE A 265 -22.78 29.07 39.14
CA PHE A 265 -23.60 28.43 40.15
C PHE A 265 -22.92 28.42 41.52
N GLY A 266 -21.65 28.04 41.59
CA GLY A 266 -20.90 28.00 42.85
C GLY A 266 -20.74 29.38 43.48
N THR A 267 -20.50 30.41 42.67
CA THR A 267 -20.34 31.79 43.17
C THR A 267 -21.67 32.45 43.53
N LEU A 268 -22.67 32.40 42.64
CA LEU A 268 -23.93 33.14 42.81
C LEU A 268 -24.95 32.40 43.68
N VAL A 269 -25.01 31.07 43.63
CA VAL A 269 -26.03 30.27 44.32
C VAL A 269 -25.49 29.68 45.62
N ARG A 270 -24.27 29.12 45.60
CA ARG A 270 -23.64 28.50 46.78
C ARG A 270 -22.85 29.50 47.65
N GLY A 271 -22.56 30.70 47.15
CA GLY A 271 -21.79 31.71 47.87
C GLY A 271 -20.32 31.34 48.09
N MET A 272 -19.77 30.44 47.28
CA MET A 272 -18.36 30.04 47.35
C MET A 272 -17.45 31.14 46.80
N GLY A 273 -16.21 31.18 47.28
CA GLY A 273 -15.23 32.18 46.84
C GLY A 273 -14.96 32.07 45.33
N ALA A 274 -14.93 33.20 44.63
CA ALA A 274 -14.68 33.22 43.19
C ALA A 274 -13.34 32.57 42.80
N GLY A 275 -12.32 32.68 43.66
CA GLY A 275 -11.03 32.01 43.44
C GLY A 275 -11.11 30.49 43.53
N GLU A 276 -11.79 29.95 44.54
CA GLU A 276 -12.00 28.50 44.69
C GLU A 276 -12.81 27.93 43.52
N MET A 277 -13.84 28.67 43.10
CA MET A 277 -14.68 28.30 41.97
C MET A 277 -13.95 28.36 40.64
N PHE A 278 -13.02 29.30 40.47
CA PHE A 278 -12.16 29.35 39.30
C PHE A 278 -11.24 28.12 39.23
N ILE A 279 -10.61 27.74 40.35
CA ILE A 279 -9.77 26.53 40.44
C ILE A 279 -10.61 25.27 40.15
N ALA A 280 -11.84 25.18 40.67
CA ALA A 280 -12.76 24.08 40.39
C ALA A 280 -13.17 24.03 38.91
N ALA A 281 -13.45 25.17 38.28
CA ALA A 281 -13.79 25.27 36.86
C ALA A 281 -12.63 24.88 35.94
N VAL A 282 -11.39 25.22 36.31
CA VAL A 282 -10.17 24.78 35.64
C VAL A 282 -9.98 23.27 35.84
N GLY A 283 -10.17 22.75 37.06
CA GLY A 283 -10.11 21.32 37.35
C GLY A 283 -11.11 20.51 36.51
N LEU A 284 -12.34 20.99 36.38
CA LEU A 284 -13.35 20.39 35.51
C LEU A 284 -12.90 20.42 34.04
N ALA A 285 -12.37 21.56 33.59
CA ALA A 285 -11.91 21.69 32.21
C ALA A 285 -10.82 20.67 31.90
N VAL A 286 -9.81 20.59 32.77
CA VAL A 286 -8.68 19.67 32.67
C VAL A 286 -9.12 18.20 32.73
N ALA A 287 -10.04 17.84 33.63
CA ALA A 287 -10.58 16.49 33.75
C ALA A 287 -11.34 16.05 32.49
N ALA A 288 -12.03 16.97 31.84
CA ALA A 288 -12.87 16.63 30.70
C ALA A 288 -12.10 16.44 29.38
N ILE A 289 -10.87 16.97 29.26
CA ILE A 289 -10.11 16.99 28.01
C ILE A 289 -9.30 15.70 27.84
N PRO A 290 -9.44 14.98 26.72
CA PRO A 290 -8.61 13.81 26.44
C PRO A 290 -7.28 14.25 25.81
N GLU A 291 -6.39 14.84 26.61
CA GLU A 291 -5.11 15.44 26.15
C GLU A 291 -4.20 14.42 25.45
N GLY A 292 -4.27 13.15 25.87
CA GLY A 292 -3.51 12.05 25.27
C GLY A 292 -4.02 11.60 23.90
N LEU A 293 -5.25 11.95 23.52
CA LEU A 293 -5.91 11.36 22.34
C LEU A 293 -5.18 11.70 21.02
N PRO A 294 -4.80 12.96 20.72
CA PRO A 294 -4.09 13.27 19.47
C PRO A 294 -2.75 12.54 19.32
N ALA A 295 -2.01 12.40 20.42
CA ALA A 295 -0.75 11.68 20.43
C ALA A 295 -0.94 10.18 20.22
N ILE A 296 -1.89 9.57 20.94
CA ILE A 296 -2.20 8.14 20.78
C ILE A 296 -2.68 7.86 19.35
N MET A 297 -3.50 8.73 18.76
CA MET A 297 -3.91 8.58 17.36
C MET A 297 -2.71 8.50 16.40
N THR A 298 -1.77 9.43 16.56
CA THR A 298 -0.56 9.50 15.73
C THR A 298 0.31 8.25 15.91
N ILE A 299 0.45 7.77 17.15
CA ILE A 299 1.19 6.55 17.48
C ILE A 299 0.52 5.32 16.88
N THR A 300 -0.80 5.16 17.03
CA THR A 300 -1.55 4.03 16.46
C THR A 300 -1.41 4.00 14.94
N LEU A 301 -1.52 5.16 14.28
CA LEU A 301 -1.29 5.28 12.83
C LEU A 301 0.15 4.87 12.47
N ALA A 302 1.15 5.37 13.19
CA ALA A 302 2.55 5.04 12.92
C ALA A 302 2.85 3.53 13.09
N ILE A 303 2.27 2.90 14.11
CA ILE A 303 2.38 1.43 14.31
C ILE A 303 1.72 0.69 13.14
N GLY A 304 0.52 1.13 12.71
CA GLY A 304 -0.16 0.57 11.54
C GLY A 304 0.69 0.65 10.28
N VAL A 305 1.26 1.83 10.00
CA VAL A 305 2.20 2.02 8.87
C VAL A 305 3.39 1.08 8.95
N GLN A 306 3.95 0.89 10.15
CA GLN A 306 5.08 -0.02 10.34
C GLN A 306 4.71 -1.47 10.04
N ARG A 307 3.53 -1.94 10.48
CA ARG A 307 3.04 -3.29 10.18
C ARG A 307 2.76 -3.50 8.69
N MET A 308 2.15 -2.50 8.05
CA MET A 308 1.93 -2.51 6.60
C MET A 308 3.24 -2.59 5.83
N ALA A 309 4.25 -1.80 6.22
CA ALA A 309 5.56 -1.80 5.57
C ALA A 309 6.29 -3.14 5.69
N THR A 310 6.16 -3.85 6.82
CA THR A 310 6.73 -5.21 6.97
C THR A 310 6.06 -6.26 6.07
N ARG A 311 4.89 -5.94 5.50
CA ARG A 311 4.19 -6.74 4.50
C ARG A 311 4.13 -5.98 3.16
N ASN A 312 5.22 -5.31 2.81
CA ASN A 312 5.47 -4.67 1.52
C ASN A 312 4.53 -3.50 1.15
N ALA A 313 3.62 -3.06 2.02
CA ALA A 313 2.76 -1.90 1.76
C ALA A 313 3.35 -0.62 2.39
N VAL A 314 4.03 0.18 1.59
CA VAL A 314 4.71 1.41 2.02
C VAL A 314 3.75 2.59 1.96
N ILE A 315 3.38 3.13 3.13
CA ILE A 315 2.45 4.26 3.22
C ILE A 315 3.19 5.58 3.03
N ARG A 316 2.86 6.32 1.97
CA ARG A 316 3.40 7.66 1.73
C ARG A 316 2.61 8.73 2.47
N ARG A 317 1.29 8.57 2.57
CA ARG A 317 0.38 9.56 3.19
C ARG A 317 -0.42 8.91 4.32
N LEU A 318 -0.19 9.33 5.56
CA LEU A 318 -0.88 8.83 6.77
C LEU A 318 -2.40 8.77 6.64
N PRO A 319 -3.08 9.80 6.09
CA PRO A 319 -4.48 9.74 5.68
C PRO A 319 -4.96 8.41 5.06
N ALA A 320 -4.13 7.80 4.20
CA ALA A 320 -4.53 6.64 3.44
C ALA A 320 -4.77 5.40 4.31
N VAL A 321 -4.10 5.29 5.47
CA VAL A 321 -4.25 4.15 6.40
C VAL A 321 -5.71 3.99 6.84
N GLU A 322 -6.35 5.10 7.20
CA GLU A 322 -7.74 5.10 7.63
C GLU A 322 -8.67 4.78 6.46
N THR A 323 -8.51 5.49 5.34
CA THR A 323 -9.37 5.34 4.17
C THR A 323 -9.36 3.90 3.65
N LEU A 324 -8.19 3.26 3.67
CA LEU A 324 -7.99 1.88 3.24
C LEU A 324 -8.84 0.89 4.07
N GLY A 325 -9.00 1.15 5.37
CA GLY A 325 -9.89 0.35 6.24
C GLY A 325 -11.38 0.48 5.90
N SER A 326 -11.77 1.51 5.15
CA SER A 326 -13.14 1.75 4.68
C SER A 326 -13.36 1.51 3.19
N VAL A 327 -12.37 0.97 2.47
CA VAL A 327 -12.48 0.69 1.04
C VAL A 327 -13.63 -0.27 0.76
N THR A 328 -14.48 0.10 -0.19
CA THR A 328 -15.60 -0.71 -0.66
C THR A 328 -15.32 -1.32 -2.03
N VAL A 329 -14.50 -0.66 -2.86
CA VAL A 329 -14.14 -1.13 -4.20
C VAL A 329 -12.63 -1.00 -4.41
N ILE A 330 -11.99 -2.08 -4.86
CA ILE A 330 -10.59 -2.07 -5.32
C ILE A 330 -10.59 -2.25 -6.83
N CYS A 331 -10.22 -1.21 -7.55
CA CYS A 331 -9.92 -1.25 -8.97
C CYS A 331 -8.45 -1.63 -9.13
N SER A 332 -8.19 -2.80 -9.70
CA SER A 332 -6.84 -3.30 -9.90
C SER A 332 -6.55 -3.48 -11.38
N ASP A 333 -5.37 -3.05 -11.80
CA ASP A 333 -4.81 -3.49 -13.07
C ASP A 333 -4.53 -4.99 -13.05
N LYS A 334 -4.68 -5.64 -14.22
CA LYS A 334 -4.47 -7.09 -14.37
C LYS A 334 -2.98 -7.45 -14.34
N THR A 335 -2.26 -6.95 -15.33
CA THR A 335 -0.91 -7.41 -15.66
C THR A 335 0.06 -7.04 -14.54
N GLY A 336 0.82 -8.02 -14.06
CA GLY A 336 1.86 -7.83 -13.03
C GLY A 336 1.34 -7.68 -11.60
N THR A 337 0.11 -7.21 -11.40
CA THR A 337 -0.55 -7.04 -10.09
C THR A 337 -1.35 -8.28 -9.68
N LEU A 338 -2.32 -8.69 -10.51
CA LEU A 338 -3.16 -9.87 -10.29
C LEU A 338 -2.56 -11.13 -10.91
N THR A 339 -1.77 -10.94 -11.96
CA THR A 339 -1.05 -11.98 -12.69
C THR A 339 0.45 -11.86 -12.49
N ARG A 340 1.20 -12.91 -12.87
CA ARG A 340 2.66 -12.93 -12.72
C ARG A 340 3.39 -12.05 -13.73
N ASN A 341 2.74 -11.72 -14.85
CA ASN A 341 3.37 -11.15 -16.04
C ASN A 341 4.52 -12.04 -16.54
N GLU A 342 4.30 -13.35 -16.46
CA GLU A 342 5.22 -14.39 -16.93
C GLU A 342 4.42 -15.33 -17.82
N MET A 343 4.53 -15.14 -19.14
CA MET A 343 3.76 -15.94 -20.09
C MET A 343 4.13 -17.41 -19.92
N THR A 344 3.12 -18.25 -19.77
CA THR A 344 3.27 -19.67 -19.43
C THR A 344 2.41 -20.49 -20.37
N VAL A 345 2.97 -21.54 -20.96
CA VAL A 345 2.20 -22.54 -21.71
C VAL A 345 1.34 -23.34 -20.74
N GLN A 346 0.04 -23.46 -21.04
CA GLN A 346 -0.93 -24.23 -20.26
C GLN A 346 -1.43 -25.47 -21.01
N GLU A 347 -1.45 -25.40 -22.35
CA GLU A 347 -1.92 -26.53 -23.15
C GLU A 347 -1.18 -26.59 -24.49
N VAL A 348 -0.88 -27.80 -24.94
CA VAL A 348 -0.36 -28.12 -26.26
C VAL A 348 -1.38 -28.98 -26.98
N ILE A 349 -1.74 -28.63 -28.20
CA ILE A 349 -2.79 -29.30 -28.96
C ILE A 349 -2.19 -29.77 -30.29
N CYS A 350 -2.05 -31.08 -30.44
CA CYS A 350 -1.62 -31.74 -31.68
C CYS A 350 -2.82 -32.45 -32.32
N ALA A 351 -2.69 -32.87 -33.58
CA ALA A 351 -3.77 -33.61 -34.23
C ALA A 351 -4.00 -34.97 -33.53
N GLY A 352 -5.18 -35.13 -32.91
CA GLY A 352 -5.58 -36.34 -32.18
C GLY A 352 -5.12 -36.43 -30.73
N GLN A 353 -4.42 -35.41 -30.18
CA GLN A 353 -3.94 -35.43 -28.80
C GLN A 353 -3.78 -34.01 -28.23
N SER A 354 -4.21 -33.78 -27.00
CA SER A 354 -3.87 -32.58 -26.22
C SER A 354 -3.05 -32.94 -24.97
N LEU A 355 -2.30 -31.95 -24.48
CA LEU A 355 -1.47 -32.07 -23.30
C LEU A 355 -1.64 -30.84 -22.42
N GLU A 356 -1.91 -31.06 -21.14
CA GLU A 356 -1.88 -30.00 -20.15
C GLU A 356 -0.45 -29.82 -19.62
N VAL A 357 -0.09 -28.57 -19.35
CA VAL A 357 1.25 -28.20 -18.90
C VAL A 357 1.14 -27.54 -17.54
N GLU A 358 1.67 -28.20 -16.52
CA GLU A 358 1.73 -27.66 -15.15
C GLU A 358 2.90 -26.70 -14.97
N GLY A 359 2.83 -25.92 -13.88
CA GLY A 359 3.83 -24.94 -13.49
C GLY A 359 3.50 -23.53 -13.99
N ALA A 360 4.13 -22.54 -13.38
CA ALA A 360 3.97 -21.13 -13.70
C ALA A 360 5.33 -20.44 -13.70
N GLY A 361 5.49 -19.47 -14.59
CA GLY A 361 6.76 -18.75 -14.76
C GLY A 361 7.75 -19.48 -15.66
N TYR A 362 8.99 -18.98 -15.67
CA TYR A 362 10.03 -19.43 -16.61
C TYR A 362 10.89 -20.59 -16.12
N ALA A 363 10.74 -20.99 -14.86
CA ALA A 363 11.40 -22.19 -14.35
C ALA A 363 10.90 -23.43 -15.10
N PRO A 364 11.78 -24.31 -15.62
CA PRO A 364 11.40 -25.51 -16.36
C PRO A 364 10.92 -26.64 -15.44
N HIS A 365 10.10 -26.30 -14.43
CA HIS A 365 9.49 -27.23 -13.49
C HIS A 365 7.99 -27.36 -13.75
N GLY A 366 7.46 -28.57 -13.64
CA GLY A 366 6.04 -28.89 -13.85
C GLY A 366 5.86 -30.15 -14.70
N ALA A 367 4.78 -30.89 -14.45
CA ALA A 367 4.48 -32.10 -15.21
C ALA A 367 3.85 -31.78 -16.57
N LEU A 368 4.07 -32.68 -17.54
CA LEU A 368 3.27 -32.76 -18.76
C LEU A 368 2.20 -33.83 -18.53
N LEU A 369 0.94 -33.49 -18.71
CA LEU A 369 -0.18 -34.40 -18.45
C LEU A 369 -0.92 -34.74 -19.73
N VAL A 370 -1.25 -36.02 -19.88
CA VAL A 370 -2.11 -36.54 -20.94
C VAL A 370 -3.27 -37.24 -20.25
N ASP A 371 -4.50 -36.83 -20.57
CA ASP A 371 -5.71 -37.31 -19.89
C ASP A 371 -5.64 -37.15 -18.36
N ALA A 372 -5.11 -36.01 -17.89
CA ALA A 372 -4.85 -35.68 -16.48
C ALA A 372 -3.88 -36.63 -15.73
N VAL A 373 -3.07 -37.40 -16.46
CA VAL A 373 -2.03 -38.27 -15.89
C VAL A 373 -0.64 -37.75 -16.27
N PRO A 374 0.27 -37.51 -15.30
CA PRO A 374 1.65 -37.14 -15.58
C PRO A 374 2.37 -38.19 -16.43
N ILE A 375 3.10 -37.75 -17.46
CA ILE A 375 3.94 -38.61 -18.30
C ILE A 375 5.39 -38.15 -18.29
N GLU A 376 6.30 -39.11 -18.23
CA GLU A 376 7.74 -38.84 -18.37
C GLU A 376 8.06 -38.24 -19.76
N PRO A 377 8.79 -37.12 -19.85
CA PRO A 377 9.00 -36.42 -21.12
C PRO A 377 9.60 -37.29 -22.23
N ALA A 378 10.61 -38.10 -21.92
CA ALA A 378 11.23 -39.00 -22.90
C ALA A 378 10.23 -40.03 -23.47
N ALA A 379 9.33 -40.55 -22.62
CA ALA A 379 8.29 -41.48 -23.06
C ALA A 379 7.24 -40.77 -23.92
N LEU A 380 6.92 -39.51 -23.60
CA LEU A 380 5.99 -38.71 -24.38
C LEU A 380 6.52 -38.41 -25.79
N LEU A 381 7.77 -37.93 -25.89
CA LEU A 381 8.40 -37.60 -27.18
C LEU A 381 8.56 -38.83 -28.07
N ALA A 382 8.84 -39.99 -27.48
CA ALA A 382 8.88 -41.26 -28.20
C ALA A 382 7.50 -41.75 -28.67
N ARG A 383 6.44 -41.45 -27.91
CA ARG A 383 5.06 -41.86 -28.21
C ARG A 383 4.40 -41.00 -29.28
N SER A 384 4.74 -39.72 -29.38
CA SER A 384 4.07 -38.77 -30.27
C SER A 384 5.07 -37.95 -31.09
N PRO A 385 5.32 -38.33 -32.36
CA PRO A 385 6.18 -37.56 -33.26
C PRO A 385 5.70 -36.12 -33.48
N ALA A 386 4.38 -35.88 -33.47
CA ALA A 386 3.83 -34.52 -33.60
C ALA A 386 4.23 -33.63 -32.42
N VAL A 387 4.08 -34.13 -31.18
CA VAL A 387 4.52 -33.40 -29.98
C VAL A 387 6.03 -33.17 -30.05
N ASN A 388 6.80 -34.20 -30.43
CA ASN A 388 8.25 -34.05 -30.54
C ASN A 388 8.66 -32.94 -31.53
N ALA A 389 8.10 -32.94 -32.73
CA ALA A 389 8.36 -31.92 -33.74
C ALA A 389 7.93 -30.52 -33.26
N LEU A 390 6.78 -30.41 -32.58
CA LEU A 390 6.32 -29.14 -32.01
C LEU A 390 7.28 -28.60 -30.94
N MET A 391 7.79 -29.46 -30.05
CA MET A 391 8.75 -29.05 -29.01
C MET A 391 10.09 -28.59 -29.62
N HIS A 392 10.53 -29.23 -30.70
CA HIS A 392 11.71 -28.77 -31.46
C HIS A 392 11.46 -27.42 -32.10
N ALA A 393 10.30 -27.22 -32.74
CA ALA A 393 9.91 -25.94 -33.32
C ALA A 393 9.84 -24.82 -32.26
N ALA A 394 9.31 -25.13 -31.07
CA ALA A 394 9.22 -24.20 -29.95
C ALA A 394 10.60 -23.76 -29.41
N ALA A 395 11.60 -24.66 -29.44
CA ALA A 395 12.97 -24.38 -29.02
C ALA A 395 13.80 -23.66 -30.10
N LEU A 396 13.70 -24.10 -31.36
CA LEU A 396 14.59 -23.68 -32.44
C LEU A 396 14.13 -22.39 -33.14
N CYS A 397 12.82 -22.21 -33.32
CA CYS A 397 12.23 -20.98 -33.85
C CYS A 397 12.00 -19.99 -32.70
N ASN A 398 13.07 -19.54 -32.05
CA ASN A 398 13.03 -18.80 -30.79
C ASN A 398 14.27 -17.91 -30.62
N ASP A 399 14.10 -16.64 -30.23
CA ASP A 399 15.20 -15.70 -29.97
C ASP A 399 15.39 -15.41 -28.47
N ALA A 400 14.54 -15.96 -27.61
CA ALA A 400 14.67 -15.82 -26.17
C ALA A 400 15.77 -16.73 -25.59
N SER A 401 16.32 -16.31 -24.46
CA SER A 401 17.19 -17.12 -23.62
C SER A 401 16.75 -17.08 -22.17
N LEU A 402 16.90 -18.22 -21.50
CA LEU A 402 16.59 -18.39 -20.09
C LEU A 402 17.90 -18.57 -19.32
N HIS A 403 18.06 -17.79 -18.25
CA HIS A 403 19.23 -17.83 -17.40
C HIS A 403 18.83 -18.15 -15.97
N GLU A 404 19.51 -19.12 -15.35
CA GLU A 404 19.35 -19.41 -13.93
C GLU A 404 20.45 -18.71 -13.14
N LYS A 405 20.07 -17.88 -12.17
CA LYS A 405 20.98 -17.26 -11.20
C LYS A 405 20.36 -17.33 -9.82
N ASP A 406 21.08 -17.88 -8.85
CA ASP A 406 20.61 -18.01 -7.45
C ASP A 406 19.22 -18.70 -7.32
N GLN A 407 18.97 -19.74 -8.14
CA GLN A 407 17.69 -20.46 -8.24
C GLN A 407 16.51 -19.62 -8.80
N VAL A 408 16.78 -18.42 -9.32
CA VAL A 408 15.80 -17.58 -10.01
C VAL A 408 16.05 -17.66 -11.51
N TRP A 409 14.99 -17.96 -12.26
CA TRP A 409 15.00 -17.99 -13.72
C TRP A 409 14.65 -16.63 -14.27
N THR A 410 15.56 -16.03 -15.03
CA THR A 410 15.35 -14.76 -15.72
C THR A 410 15.26 -14.98 -17.22
N LEU A 411 14.29 -14.29 -17.82
CA LEU A 411 14.09 -14.27 -19.27
C LEU A 411 14.85 -13.08 -19.87
N ALA A 412 15.60 -13.33 -20.94
CA ALA A 412 16.03 -12.32 -21.89
C ALA A 412 15.32 -12.58 -23.23
N GLY A 413 14.59 -11.59 -23.74
CA GLY A 413 13.78 -11.72 -24.96
C GLY A 413 12.27 -11.61 -24.70
N ASP A 414 11.47 -11.98 -25.69
CA ASP A 414 10.02 -11.84 -25.64
C ASP A 414 9.36 -12.88 -24.69
N PRO A 415 8.40 -12.48 -23.83
CA PRO A 415 7.69 -13.40 -22.92
C PRO A 415 7.04 -14.60 -23.59
N THR A 416 6.46 -14.41 -24.78
CA THR A 416 5.81 -15.48 -25.53
C THR A 416 6.82 -16.54 -25.97
N GLU A 417 7.99 -16.09 -26.41
CA GLU A 417 9.09 -16.96 -26.79
C GLU A 417 9.72 -17.66 -25.59
N GLY A 418 9.88 -16.93 -24.48
CA GLY A 418 10.28 -17.51 -23.19
C GLY A 418 9.38 -18.66 -22.76
N ALA A 419 8.06 -18.51 -22.89
CA ALA A 419 7.09 -19.57 -22.57
C ALA A 419 7.29 -20.84 -23.42
N LEU A 420 7.54 -20.68 -24.72
CA LEU A 420 7.82 -21.80 -25.64
C LEU A 420 9.15 -22.49 -25.32
N LEU A 421 10.16 -21.71 -24.93
CA LEU A 421 11.45 -22.25 -24.53
C LEU A 421 11.35 -23.03 -23.23
N THR A 422 10.65 -22.49 -22.23
CA THR A 422 10.34 -23.19 -20.97
C THR A 422 9.58 -24.50 -21.23
N LEU A 423 8.63 -24.51 -22.17
CA LEU A 423 7.91 -25.73 -22.57
C LEU A 423 8.86 -26.81 -23.12
N ALA A 424 9.75 -26.44 -24.04
CA ALA A 424 10.72 -27.38 -24.60
C ALA A 424 11.66 -27.93 -23.52
N MET A 425 12.09 -27.10 -22.58
CA MET A 425 12.91 -27.54 -21.44
C MET A 425 12.15 -28.48 -20.49
N LYS A 426 10.85 -28.24 -20.23
CA LYS A 426 9.98 -29.17 -19.49
C LYS A 426 9.83 -30.51 -20.20
N ALA A 427 9.89 -30.52 -21.53
CA ALA A 427 9.91 -31.74 -22.34
C ALA A 427 11.27 -32.46 -22.30
N GLY A 428 12.24 -31.98 -21.52
CA GLY A 428 13.58 -32.58 -21.38
C GLY A 428 14.55 -32.22 -22.51
N LEU A 429 14.19 -31.25 -23.37
CA LEU A 429 15.07 -30.78 -24.44
C LEU A 429 16.04 -29.72 -23.91
N SER A 430 17.29 -29.78 -24.38
CA SER A 430 18.29 -28.75 -24.15
C SER A 430 18.36 -27.83 -25.37
N PRO A 431 17.90 -26.56 -25.28
CA PRO A 431 17.96 -25.63 -26.40
C PRO A 431 19.39 -25.44 -26.92
N THR A 432 20.37 -25.40 -26.02
CA THR A 432 21.79 -25.26 -26.37
C THR A 432 22.28 -26.42 -27.23
N ASN A 433 21.89 -27.66 -26.90
CA ASN A 433 22.28 -28.83 -27.70
C ASN A 433 21.54 -28.83 -29.04
N LEU A 434 20.24 -28.52 -29.04
CA LEU A 434 19.45 -28.44 -30.27
C LEU A 434 19.99 -27.42 -31.25
N HIS A 435 20.48 -26.26 -30.80
CA HIS A 435 21.10 -25.27 -31.68
C HIS A 435 22.45 -25.74 -32.28
N VAL A 436 23.15 -26.66 -31.62
CA VAL A 436 24.36 -27.29 -32.15
C VAL A 436 24.01 -28.36 -33.17
N ASP A 437 23.02 -29.20 -32.86
CA ASP A 437 22.57 -30.30 -33.73
C ASP A 437 21.80 -29.81 -34.95
N HIS A 438 21.09 -28.68 -34.82
CA HIS A 438 20.31 -28.02 -35.87
C HIS A 438 20.71 -26.53 -36.02
N PRO A 439 21.90 -26.23 -36.57
CA PRO A 439 22.37 -24.87 -36.72
C PRO A 439 21.37 -24.02 -37.51
N ARG A 440 21.03 -22.84 -36.96
CA ARG A 440 20.20 -21.86 -37.66
C ARG A 440 21.01 -21.21 -38.78
N LEU A 441 20.51 -21.32 -40.01
CA LEU A 441 21.12 -20.76 -41.21
C LEU A 441 20.62 -19.34 -41.48
N ASP A 442 19.31 -19.11 -41.35
CA ASP A 442 18.68 -17.82 -41.64
C ASP A 442 17.36 -17.62 -40.86
N VAL A 443 16.83 -16.39 -40.84
CA VAL A 443 15.62 -16.01 -40.10
C VAL A 443 14.81 -14.93 -40.82
N ILE A 444 13.49 -15.12 -40.83
CA ILE A 444 12.51 -14.05 -41.04
C ILE A 444 11.99 -13.66 -39.64
N PRO A 445 12.39 -12.49 -39.11
CA PRO A 445 11.99 -12.07 -37.77
C PRO A 445 10.48 -11.82 -37.69
N PHE A 446 9.94 -11.80 -36.47
CA PHE A 446 8.54 -11.46 -36.28
C PHE A 446 8.28 -9.99 -36.57
N GLU A 447 7.37 -9.72 -37.51
CA GLU A 447 6.84 -8.38 -37.77
C GLU A 447 5.31 -8.38 -37.65
N SER A 448 4.74 -7.34 -37.04
CA SER A 448 3.29 -7.23 -36.79
C SER A 448 2.45 -7.28 -38.08
N GLU A 449 2.99 -6.80 -39.21
CA GLU A 449 2.33 -6.86 -40.52
C GLU A 449 2.20 -8.31 -41.02
N HIS A 450 3.22 -9.14 -40.75
CA HIS A 450 3.31 -10.52 -41.20
C HIS A 450 2.66 -11.51 -40.22
N ARG A 451 2.67 -11.22 -38.91
CA ARG A 451 2.11 -12.04 -37.82
C ARG A 451 2.72 -13.45 -37.68
N PHE A 452 3.93 -13.67 -38.18
CA PHE A 452 4.69 -14.91 -37.98
C PHE A 452 6.20 -14.63 -37.92
N MET A 453 6.94 -15.60 -37.38
CA MET A 453 8.41 -15.72 -37.44
C MET A 453 8.74 -17.04 -38.12
N ALA A 454 9.82 -17.09 -38.90
CA ALA A 454 10.32 -18.31 -39.50
C ALA A 454 11.84 -18.43 -39.38
N THR A 455 12.35 -19.63 -39.11
CA THR A 455 13.79 -19.91 -39.03
C THR A 455 14.14 -21.10 -39.92
N LEU A 456 15.28 -21.00 -40.59
CA LEU A 456 15.84 -22.04 -41.44
C LEU A 456 16.96 -22.77 -40.67
N HIS A 457 16.93 -24.09 -40.65
CA HIS A 457 17.88 -24.93 -39.94
C HIS A 457 18.47 -26.00 -40.84
N ALA A 458 19.76 -26.29 -40.65
CA ALA A 458 20.39 -27.45 -41.27
C ALA A 458 19.95 -28.74 -40.56
N THR A 459 19.74 -29.81 -41.32
CA THR A 459 19.44 -31.16 -40.83
C THR A 459 20.27 -32.19 -41.60
N ASP A 460 20.40 -33.41 -41.08
CA ASP A 460 21.10 -34.51 -41.77
C ASP A 460 20.49 -34.86 -43.15
N SER A 461 19.21 -34.50 -43.35
CA SER A 461 18.42 -34.83 -44.53
C SER A 461 18.20 -33.66 -45.50
N GLY A 462 18.78 -32.49 -45.22
CA GLY A 462 18.59 -31.25 -45.98
C GLY A 462 18.32 -30.05 -45.08
N SER A 463 17.49 -29.11 -45.51
CA SER A 463 17.14 -27.94 -44.70
C SER A 463 15.69 -28.01 -44.22
N GLU A 464 15.42 -27.56 -43.00
CA GLU A 464 14.07 -27.48 -42.43
C GLU A 464 13.72 -26.04 -42.08
N VAL A 465 12.52 -25.61 -42.45
CA VAL A 465 11.94 -24.34 -42.02
C VAL A 465 10.96 -24.59 -40.89
N LEU A 466 11.14 -23.87 -39.80
CA LEU A 466 10.25 -23.87 -38.65
C LEU A 466 9.56 -22.51 -38.57
N VAL A 467 8.23 -22.52 -38.40
CA VAL A 467 7.41 -21.30 -38.41
C VAL A 467 6.54 -21.28 -37.17
N LYS A 468 6.48 -20.13 -36.49
CA LYS A 468 5.50 -19.86 -35.43
C LYS A 468 4.76 -18.56 -35.70
N GLY A 469 3.51 -18.48 -35.32
CA GLY A 469 2.75 -17.24 -35.51
C GLY A 469 1.30 -17.31 -35.10
N ALA A 470 0.55 -16.29 -35.51
CA ALA A 470 -0.89 -16.21 -35.28
C ALA A 470 -1.61 -17.39 -35.98
N PRO A 471 -2.51 -18.12 -35.28
CA PRO A 471 -3.13 -19.33 -35.81
C PRO A 471 -3.78 -19.14 -37.18
N GLU A 472 -4.52 -18.05 -37.38
CA GLU A 472 -5.20 -17.74 -38.64
C GLU A 472 -4.22 -17.55 -39.81
N ARG A 473 -3.01 -17.06 -39.54
CA ARG A 473 -1.98 -16.84 -40.56
C ARG A 473 -1.31 -18.16 -40.93
N ILE A 474 -0.90 -18.93 -39.93
CA ILE A 474 -0.21 -20.21 -40.13
C ILE A 474 -1.15 -21.24 -40.77
N LEU A 475 -2.41 -21.34 -40.32
CA LEU A 475 -3.40 -22.26 -40.89
C LEU A 475 -3.66 -21.99 -42.38
N ALA A 476 -3.56 -20.73 -42.83
CA ALA A 476 -3.69 -20.36 -44.23
C ALA A 476 -2.45 -20.74 -45.08
N MET A 477 -1.29 -20.90 -44.45
CA MET A 477 -0.02 -21.30 -45.09
C MET A 477 0.15 -22.83 -45.09
N CYS A 478 -0.58 -23.55 -44.23
CA CYS A 478 -0.54 -25.00 -44.10
C CYS A 478 -1.44 -25.72 -45.10
N SER A 479 -0.96 -26.86 -45.61
CA SER A 479 -1.70 -27.78 -46.48
C SER A 479 -1.95 -29.14 -45.83
N HIS A 480 -1.03 -29.54 -44.94
CA HIS A 480 -1.07 -30.79 -44.20
C HIS A 480 -1.02 -30.52 -42.70
N GLN A 481 -1.35 -31.53 -41.91
CA GLN A 481 -1.20 -31.59 -40.46
C GLN A 481 -0.48 -32.88 -40.07
N LEU A 482 0.38 -32.79 -39.06
CA LEU A 482 1.11 -33.95 -38.53
C LEU A 482 0.29 -34.63 -37.43
N MET A 483 -0.04 -35.89 -37.66
CA MET A 483 -0.79 -36.73 -36.72
C MET A 483 0.10 -37.23 -35.57
N ALA A 484 -0.52 -37.57 -34.44
CA ALA A 484 0.19 -38.06 -33.26
C ALA A 484 1.01 -39.35 -33.49
N ASP A 485 0.77 -40.10 -34.57
CA ASP A 485 1.54 -41.28 -34.99
C ASP A 485 2.65 -40.96 -36.02
N GLY A 486 2.74 -39.71 -36.47
CA GLY A 486 3.70 -39.23 -37.45
C GLY A 486 3.21 -39.23 -38.91
N GLU A 487 1.97 -39.64 -39.19
CA GLU A 487 1.40 -39.54 -40.53
C GLU A 487 1.05 -38.08 -40.88
N GLU A 488 1.31 -37.65 -42.13
CA GLU A 488 0.90 -36.33 -42.61
C GLU A 488 -0.40 -36.44 -43.42
N LEU A 489 -1.48 -35.84 -42.90
CA LEU A 489 -2.80 -35.82 -43.53
C LEU A 489 -3.16 -34.41 -44.01
N SER A 490 -4.16 -34.30 -44.89
CA SER A 490 -4.68 -32.99 -45.31
C SER A 490 -5.23 -32.21 -44.11
N LEU A 491 -4.97 -30.90 -44.07
CA LEU A 491 -5.34 -30.03 -42.96
C LEU A 491 -6.87 -29.89 -42.80
N GLU A 492 -7.37 -30.16 -41.59
CA GLU A 492 -8.77 -29.94 -41.24
C GLU A 492 -8.99 -28.58 -40.54
N GLN A 493 -8.96 -27.49 -41.31
CA GLN A 493 -8.99 -26.11 -40.76
C GLN A 493 -10.14 -25.84 -39.77
N ALA A 494 -11.34 -26.38 -40.02
CA ALA A 494 -12.51 -26.14 -39.18
C ALA A 494 -12.31 -26.65 -37.74
N GLN A 495 -11.66 -27.80 -37.56
CA GLN A 495 -11.38 -28.36 -36.23
C GLN A 495 -10.38 -27.47 -35.46
N TRP A 496 -9.32 -27.02 -36.13
CA TRP A 496 -8.32 -26.14 -35.53
C TRP A 496 -8.89 -24.78 -35.14
N HIS A 497 -9.77 -24.20 -35.96
CA HIS A 497 -10.48 -22.97 -35.59
C HIS A 497 -11.35 -23.14 -34.34
N GLN A 498 -12.02 -24.28 -34.19
CA GLN A 498 -12.79 -24.58 -32.98
C GLN A 498 -11.88 -24.68 -31.74
N GLN A 499 -10.68 -25.27 -31.87
CA GLN A 499 -9.72 -25.32 -30.78
C GLN A 499 -9.18 -23.95 -30.41
N VAL A 500 -8.86 -23.09 -31.39
CA VAL A 500 -8.44 -21.70 -31.13
C VAL A 500 -9.52 -20.94 -30.35
N GLU A 501 -10.79 -21.07 -30.74
CA GLU A 501 -11.92 -20.43 -30.06
C GLU A 501 -12.10 -20.96 -28.63
N ALA A 502 -12.01 -22.28 -28.43
CA ALA A 502 -12.11 -22.88 -27.09
C ALA A 502 -11.02 -22.37 -26.14
N GLN A 503 -9.78 -22.26 -26.62
CA GLN A 503 -8.65 -21.74 -25.84
C GLN A 503 -8.80 -20.24 -25.55
N ALA A 504 -9.32 -19.46 -26.51
CA ALA A 504 -9.63 -18.05 -26.29
C ALA A 504 -10.70 -17.86 -25.20
N GLN A 505 -11.73 -18.71 -25.17
CA GLN A 505 -12.75 -18.73 -24.13
C GLN A 505 -12.20 -19.13 -22.75
N ALA A 506 -11.16 -19.96 -22.71
CA ALA A 506 -10.40 -20.27 -21.51
C ALA A 506 -9.43 -19.14 -21.08
N GLY A 507 -9.38 -18.03 -21.84
CA GLY A 507 -8.51 -16.88 -21.55
C GLY A 507 -7.06 -17.06 -21.99
N ARG A 508 -6.79 -18.02 -22.87
CA ARG A 508 -5.45 -18.31 -23.36
C ARG A 508 -5.24 -17.69 -24.73
N ARG A 509 -4.05 -17.14 -24.96
CA ARG A 509 -3.58 -16.75 -26.29
C ARG A 509 -3.04 -18.00 -26.99
N VAL A 510 -3.28 -18.12 -28.29
CA VAL A 510 -2.89 -19.33 -29.04
C VAL A 510 -1.86 -18.96 -30.09
N LEU A 511 -0.84 -19.81 -30.23
CA LEU A 511 0.12 -19.79 -31.33
C LEU A 511 0.02 -21.09 -32.11
N ALA A 512 0.22 -21.01 -33.42
CA ALA A 512 0.39 -22.17 -34.26
C ALA A 512 1.87 -22.35 -34.63
N LEU A 513 2.33 -23.60 -34.59
CA LEU A 513 3.66 -23.98 -35.05
C LEU A 513 3.52 -24.92 -36.24
N ALA A 514 4.37 -24.69 -37.24
CA ALA A 514 4.39 -25.46 -38.48
C ALA A 514 5.83 -25.67 -38.94
N ARG A 515 6.02 -26.67 -39.81
CA ARG A 515 7.30 -26.94 -40.45
C ARG A 515 7.15 -27.10 -41.95
N ARG A 516 8.28 -27.04 -42.65
CA ARG A 516 8.41 -27.49 -44.03
C ARG A 516 9.83 -27.95 -44.30
N GLN A 517 9.94 -29.09 -44.97
CA GLN A 517 11.23 -29.59 -45.43
C GLN A 517 11.56 -28.97 -46.79
N LEU A 518 12.78 -28.46 -46.93
CA LEU A 518 13.32 -27.86 -48.15
C LEU A 518 14.48 -28.70 -48.71
N PRO A 519 14.78 -28.56 -50.01
CA PRO A 519 15.98 -29.17 -50.61
C PRO A 519 17.27 -28.81 -49.85
N ALA A 520 18.25 -29.72 -49.87
CA ALA A 520 19.47 -29.64 -49.07
C ALA A 520 20.44 -28.50 -49.44
N ASP A 521 20.23 -27.84 -50.57
CA ASP A 521 21.04 -26.73 -51.08
C ASP A 521 20.51 -25.35 -50.67
N LYS A 522 19.43 -25.29 -49.88
CA LYS A 522 18.82 -24.05 -49.43
C LYS A 522 19.51 -23.51 -48.16
N ASP A 523 20.17 -22.36 -48.27
CA ASP A 523 20.89 -21.66 -47.19
C ASP A 523 20.30 -20.30 -46.81
N MET A 524 19.45 -19.71 -47.66
CA MET A 524 18.71 -18.46 -47.40
C MET A 524 17.19 -18.69 -47.34
N LEU A 525 16.51 -17.91 -46.48
CA LEU A 525 15.08 -18.01 -46.26
C LEU A 525 14.34 -16.82 -46.88
N GLU A 526 13.46 -17.09 -47.84
CA GLU A 526 12.63 -16.07 -48.49
C GLU A 526 11.15 -16.21 -48.10
N HIS A 527 10.37 -15.13 -48.17
CA HIS A 527 8.93 -15.19 -47.90
C HIS A 527 8.17 -16.19 -48.79
N ALA A 528 8.64 -16.44 -50.01
CA ALA A 528 8.05 -17.42 -50.91
C ALA A 528 8.12 -18.86 -50.36
N ASP A 529 9.12 -19.17 -49.53
CA ASP A 529 9.35 -20.51 -48.97
C ASP A 529 8.33 -20.88 -47.89
N VAL A 530 7.78 -19.87 -47.23
CA VAL A 530 6.77 -20.03 -46.19
C VAL A 530 5.36 -19.70 -46.69
N ALA A 531 5.21 -19.18 -47.91
CA ALA A 531 3.92 -18.70 -48.43
C ALA A 531 2.82 -19.78 -48.50
N ASN A 532 3.19 -21.04 -48.74
CA ASN A 532 2.28 -22.19 -48.80
C ASN A 532 3.03 -23.50 -48.57
N GLY A 533 2.30 -24.61 -48.43
CA GLY A 533 2.90 -25.95 -48.38
C GLY A 533 3.53 -26.33 -47.04
N LEU A 534 3.21 -25.60 -45.96
CA LEU A 534 3.64 -25.99 -44.62
C LEU A 534 2.82 -27.18 -44.10
N THR A 535 3.39 -27.93 -43.17
CA THR A 535 2.71 -28.94 -42.36
C THR A 535 2.52 -28.41 -40.95
N LEU A 536 1.27 -28.31 -40.49
CA LEU A 536 0.94 -27.87 -39.14
C LEU A 536 1.39 -28.92 -38.12
N LEU A 537 2.14 -28.50 -37.11
CA LEU A 537 2.57 -29.36 -36.00
C LEU A 537 1.56 -29.37 -34.86
N GLY A 538 0.98 -28.20 -34.57
CA GLY A 538 -0.05 -28.04 -33.55
C GLY A 538 -0.19 -26.60 -33.08
N LEU A 539 -0.99 -26.44 -32.02
CA LEU A 539 -1.22 -25.19 -31.33
C LEU A 539 -0.61 -25.23 -29.93
N VAL A 540 -0.15 -24.08 -29.47
CA VAL A 540 0.29 -23.85 -28.09
C VAL A 540 -0.55 -22.75 -27.49
N ALA A 541 -1.23 -23.07 -26.38
CA ALA A 541 -2.06 -22.13 -25.63
C ALA A 541 -1.25 -21.59 -24.44
N ILE A 542 -1.01 -20.29 -24.45
CA ILE A 542 -0.26 -19.56 -23.44
C ILE A 542 -1.18 -18.61 -22.66
N ILE A 543 -0.85 -18.38 -21.41
CA ILE A 543 -1.56 -17.43 -20.55
C ILE A 543 -0.56 -16.66 -19.70
N ASP A 544 -0.95 -15.48 -19.26
CA ASP A 544 -0.34 -14.83 -18.10
C ASP A 544 -1.10 -15.30 -16.84
N PRO A 545 -0.57 -16.26 -16.07
CA PRO A 545 -1.34 -16.94 -15.04
C PRO A 545 -1.61 -16.00 -13.84
N PRO A 546 -2.78 -16.12 -13.19
CA PRO A 546 -3.05 -15.43 -11.94
C PRO A 546 -2.09 -15.89 -10.85
N ARG A 547 -1.76 -14.99 -9.93
CA ARG A 547 -0.98 -15.32 -8.74
C ARG A 547 -1.85 -16.13 -7.76
N GLU A 548 -1.31 -17.18 -7.16
CA GLU A 548 -2.04 -17.97 -6.15
C GLU A 548 -2.45 -17.10 -4.96
N GLU A 549 -1.55 -16.24 -4.52
CA GLU A 549 -1.79 -15.29 -3.44
C GLU A 549 -2.82 -14.21 -3.82
N ALA A 550 -2.90 -13.82 -5.11
CA ALA A 550 -3.94 -12.91 -5.57
C ALA A 550 -5.33 -13.58 -5.56
N ILE A 551 -5.45 -14.87 -5.91
CA ILE A 551 -6.70 -15.62 -5.82
C ILE A 551 -7.22 -15.62 -4.37
N ARG A 552 -6.33 -15.93 -3.41
CA ARG A 552 -6.67 -15.93 -1.97
C ARG A 552 -7.07 -14.53 -1.50
N ALA A 553 -6.30 -13.50 -1.86
CA ALA A 553 -6.58 -12.12 -1.49
C ALA A 553 -7.90 -11.59 -2.07
N VAL A 554 -8.24 -11.93 -3.32
CA VAL A 554 -9.55 -11.59 -3.91
C VAL A 554 -10.68 -12.26 -3.12
N ALA A 555 -10.53 -13.53 -2.73
CA ALA A 555 -11.51 -14.23 -1.91
C ALA A 555 -11.67 -13.58 -0.52
N GLU A 556 -10.57 -13.18 0.13
CA GLU A 556 -10.59 -12.46 1.41
C GLU A 556 -11.28 -11.09 1.28
N CYS A 557 -10.96 -10.31 0.24
CA CYS A 557 -11.64 -9.05 -0.04
C CYS A 557 -13.15 -9.26 -0.23
N ARG A 558 -13.57 -10.29 -0.96
CA ARG A 558 -15.00 -10.60 -1.16
C ARG A 558 -15.68 -11.01 0.14
N ALA A 559 -15.04 -11.83 0.97
CA ALA A 559 -15.54 -12.19 2.29
C ALA A 559 -15.71 -10.96 3.20
N ALA A 560 -14.83 -9.97 3.05
CA ALA A 560 -14.86 -8.68 3.73
C ALA A 560 -15.87 -7.67 3.14
N GLY A 561 -16.69 -8.08 2.16
CA GLY A 561 -17.67 -7.24 1.48
C GLY A 561 -17.06 -6.21 0.52
N ILE A 562 -15.81 -6.38 0.13
CA ILE A 562 -15.09 -5.49 -0.80
C ILE A 562 -15.21 -6.04 -2.22
N ARG A 563 -15.58 -5.16 -3.14
CA ARG A 563 -15.69 -5.49 -4.55
C ARG A 563 -14.35 -5.28 -5.25
N VAL A 564 -13.81 -6.35 -5.84
CA VAL A 564 -12.66 -6.27 -6.74
C VAL A 564 -13.16 -6.04 -8.17
N VAL A 565 -12.56 -5.07 -8.85
CA VAL A 565 -12.81 -4.72 -10.24
C VAL A 565 -11.48 -4.80 -10.98
N MET A 566 -11.45 -5.55 -12.08
CA MET A 566 -10.28 -5.65 -12.95
C MET A 566 -10.36 -4.61 -14.07
N ILE A 567 -9.29 -3.88 -14.28
CA ILE A 567 -9.10 -3.00 -15.44
C ILE A 567 -7.94 -3.53 -16.27
N THR A 568 -8.10 -3.61 -17.58
CA THR A 568 -7.08 -4.20 -18.46
C THR A 568 -7.18 -3.70 -19.90
N GLY A 569 -6.05 -3.74 -20.61
CA GLY A 569 -5.99 -3.56 -22.06
C GLY A 569 -6.44 -4.80 -22.86
N ASP A 570 -6.57 -5.96 -22.22
CA ASP A 570 -6.97 -7.21 -22.88
C ASP A 570 -8.39 -7.15 -23.45
N HIS A 571 -8.71 -8.12 -24.31
CA HIS A 571 -10.06 -8.34 -24.80
C HIS A 571 -11.00 -8.80 -23.67
N GLY A 572 -12.28 -8.40 -23.76
CA GLY A 572 -13.28 -8.71 -22.75
C GLY A 572 -13.46 -10.20 -22.45
N VAL A 573 -13.37 -11.07 -23.46
CA VAL A 573 -13.49 -12.53 -23.29
C VAL A 573 -12.35 -13.07 -22.43
N THR A 574 -11.11 -12.76 -22.80
CA THR A 574 -9.90 -13.16 -22.06
C THR A 574 -9.88 -12.62 -20.64
N ALA A 575 -10.17 -11.32 -20.49
CA ALA A 575 -10.22 -10.67 -19.19
C ALA A 575 -11.29 -11.27 -18.27
N SER A 576 -12.44 -11.64 -18.82
CA SER A 576 -13.51 -12.32 -18.06
C SER A 576 -13.08 -13.72 -17.62
N ALA A 577 -12.37 -14.47 -18.45
CA ALA A 577 -11.84 -15.78 -18.08
C ALA A 577 -10.83 -15.69 -16.93
N ILE A 578 -9.87 -14.75 -16.98
CA ILE A 578 -8.93 -14.50 -15.88
C ILE A 578 -9.66 -14.06 -14.61
N ALA A 579 -10.66 -13.18 -14.72
CA ALA A 579 -11.43 -12.73 -13.57
C ALA A 579 -12.23 -13.87 -12.89
N ARG A 580 -12.68 -14.88 -13.66
CA ARG A 580 -13.30 -16.10 -13.09
C ARG A 580 -12.27 -16.94 -12.34
N GLN A 581 -11.08 -17.13 -12.91
CA GLN A 581 -9.98 -17.86 -12.25
C GLN A 581 -9.54 -17.19 -10.94
N LEU A 582 -9.56 -15.85 -10.89
CA LEU A 582 -9.31 -15.06 -9.67
C LEU A 582 -10.45 -15.14 -8.64
N GLY A 583 -11.57 -15.76 -8.98
CA GLY A 583 -12.72 -15.86 -8.08
C GLY A 583 -13.47 -14.54 -7.91
N MET A 584 -13.56 -13.69 -8.93
CA MET A 584 -14.33 -12.42 -8.86
C MET A 584 -15.85 -12.60 -8.96
N GLY A 585 -16.33 -13.80 -9.28
CA GLY A 585 -17.74 -14.16 -9.42
C GLY A 585 -17.98 -15.03 -10.67
N ASP A 586 -19.13 -15.70 -10.73
CA ASP A 586 -19.45 -16.61 -11.85
C ASP A 586 -20.03 -15.86 -13.06
N ASP A 587 -20.89 -14.85 -12.81
CA ASP A 587 -21.49 -14.00 -13.84
C ASP A 587 -20.67 -12.70 -14.01
N ILE A 588 -19.56 -12.81 -14.76
CA ILE A 588 -18.66 -11.68 -15.02
C ILE A 588 -19.14 -10.89 -16.21
N LYS A 589 -19.76 -9.74 -15.93
CA LYS A 589 -20.05 -8.71 -16.92
C LYS A 589 -18.78 -7.90 -17.20
N ALA A 590 -18.28 -8.01 -18.43
CA ALA A 590 -17.21 -7.18 -18.97
C ALA A 590 -17.78 -6.03 -19.80
N ILE A 591 -17.19 -4.84 -19.67
CA ILE A 591 -17.51 -3.67 -20.48
C ILE A 591 -16.21 -3.19 -21.13
N THR A 592 -16.26 -2.87 -22.42
CA THR A 592 -15.10 -2.43 -23.18
C THR A 592 -14.95 -0.90 -23.16
N GLY A 593 -13.72 -0.40 -23.32
CA GLY A 593 -13.45 1.04 -23.45
C GLY A 593 -14.37 1.77 -24.44
N PRO A 594 -14.53 1.28 -25.69
CA PRO A 594 -15.44 1.88 -26.67
C PRO A 594 -16.92 1.92 -26.24
N GLU A 595 -17.35 0.99 -25.39
CA GLU A 595 -18.70 1.03 -24.81
C GLU A 595 -18.80 2.12 -23.74
N LEU A 596 -17.76 2.30 -22.91
CA LEU A 596 -17.69 3.38 -21.90
C LEU A 596 -17.68 4.78 -22.52
N GLU A 597 -17.06 4.96 -23.68
CA GLU A 597 -17.07 6.24 -24.42
C GLU A 597 -18.49 6.68 -24.81
N ARG A 598 -19.33 5.72 -25.21
CA ARG A 598 -20.71 5.99 -25.62
C ARG A 598 -21.65 6.21 -24.44
N MET A 599 -21.24 5.85 -23.22
CA MET A 599 -22.07 5.98 -22.02
C MET A 599 -22.03 7.42 -21.47
N GLY A 600 -23.22 8.02 -21.34
CA GLY A 600 -23.41 9.21 -20.51
C GLY A 600 -23.25 8.91 -19.02
N GLU A 601 -23.21 9.96 -18.19
CA GLU A 601 -22.87 9.85 -16.76
C GLU A 601 -23.81 8.93 -15.97
N THR A 602 -25.13 8.97 -16.22
CA THR A 602 -26.11 8.11 -15.54
C THR A 602 -25.94 6.63 -15.92
N ALA A 603 -25.73 6.34 -17.21
CA ALA A 603 -25.50 4.98 -17.68
C ALA A 603 -24.18 4.42 -17.15
N MET A 604 -23.14 5.27 -17.10
CA MET A 604 -21.84 4.95 -16.51
C MET A 604 -21.98 4.54 -15.04
N ARG A 605 -22.75 5.31 -14.24
CA ARG A 605 -22.98 5.00 -12.83
C ARG A 605 -23.66 3.64 -12.60
N GLN A 606 -24.55 3.22 -13.49
CA GLN A 606 -25.17 1.90 -13.42
C GLN A 606 -24.21 0.80 -13.89
N ALA A 607 -23.49 1.04 -14.98
CA ALA A 607 -22.49 0.13 -15.52
C ALA A 607 -21.41 -0.22 -14.49
N VAL A 608 -20.87 0.78 -13.78
CA VAL A 608 -19.86 0.57 -12.74
C VAL A 608 -20.38 -0.06 -11.46
N ALA A 609 -21.69 -0.23 -11.28
CA ALA A 609 -22.25 -0.96 -10.14
C ALA A 609 -22.28 -2.48 -10.39
N GLU A 610 -22.50 -2.88 -11.65
CA GLU A 610 -22.70 -4.28 -12.04
C GLU A 610 -21.42 -4.93 -12.57
N ALA A 611 -20.65 -4.21 -13.40
CA ALA A 611 -19.49 -4.76 -14.09
C ALA A 611 -18.32 -5.03 -13.13
N ARG A 612 -17.56 -6.08 -13.46
CA ARG A 612 -16.35 -6.50 -12.73
C ARG A 612 -15.10 -6.38 -13.57
N VAL A 613 -15.24 -6.30 -14.89
CA VAL A 613 -14.12 -6.24 -15.82
C VAL A 613 -14.32 -5.04 -16.76
N PHE A 614 -13.31 -4.18 -16.84
CA PHE A 614 -13.23 -3.12 -17.83
C PHE A 614 -12.05 -3.40 -18.77
N ALA A 615 -12.39 -3.84 -19.98
CA ALA A 615 -11.45 -4.33 -20.97
C ALA A 615 -11.14 -3.26 -22.02
N ARG A 616 -9.97 -3.30 -22.65
CA ARG A 616 -9.49 -2.25 -23.58
C ARG A 616 -9.69 -0.83 -23.02
N ALA A 617 -9.47 -0.65 -21.72
CA ALA A 617 -9.67 0.62 -21.05
C ALA A 617 -8.48 1.56 -21.29
N SER A 618 -8.75 2.81 -21.65
CA SER A 618 -7.74 3.86 -21.78
C SER A 618 -7.47 4.52 -20.42
N PRO A 619 -6.40 5.30 -20.29
CA PRO A 619 -6.12 6.08 -19.07
C PRO A 619 -7.29 7.01 -18.67
N GLU A 620 -7.94 7.62 -19.66
CA GLU A 620 -9.12 8.47 -19.45
C GLU A 620 -10.31 7.67 -18.91
N HIS A 621 -10.48 6.42 -19.37
CA HIS A 621 -11.49 5.51 -18.85
C HIS A 621 -11.25 5.18 -17.39
N LYS A 622 -10.01 4.92 -16.97
CA LYS A 622 -9.66 4.69 -15.55
C LYS A 622 -10.12 5.85 -14.67
N LEU A 623 -9.83 7.10 -15.06
CA LEU A 623 -10.26 8.28 -14.31
C LEU A 623 -11.79 8.42 -14.25
N ARG A 624 -12.49 8.20 -15.38
CA ARG A 624 -13.96 8.25 -15.44
C ARG A 624 -14.61 7.16 -14.58
N LEU A 625 -14.03 5.96 -14.55
CA LEU A 625 -14.49 4.84 -13.71
C LEU A 625 -14.40 5.20 -12.23
N VAL A 626 -13.26 5.71 -11.77
CA VAL A 626 -13.07 6.14 -10.37
C VAL A 626 -14.10 7.19 -9.98
N ARG A 627 -14.32 8.22 -10.82
CA ARG A 627 -15.32 9.27 -10.55
C ARG A 627 -16.75 8.71 -10.48
N ALA A 628 -17.12 7.80 -11.38
CA ALA A 628 -18.46 7.20 -11.38
C ALA A 628 -18.71 6.33 -10.14
N LEU A 629 -17.70 5.59 -9.67
CA LEU A 629 -17.77 4.83 -8.42
C LEU A 629 -17.89 5.75 -7.20
N GLN A 630 -17.07 6.80 -7.12
CA GLN A 630 -17.15 7.81 -6.06
C GLN A 630 -18.52 8.52 -6.04
N ALA A 631 -19.09 8.81 -7.22
CA ALA A 631 -20.43 9.39 -7.34
C ALA A 631 -21.55 8.45 -6.84
N ASN A 632 -21.29 7.14 -6.76
CA ASN A 632 -22.18 6.16 -6.13
C ASN A 632 -21.96 6.04 -4.61
N GLY A 633 -21.04 6.82 -4.03
CA GLY A 633 -20.70 6.79 -2.60
C GLY A 633 -19.74 5.68 -2.21
N GLU A 634 -19.07 5.04 -3.19
CA GLU A 634 -18.04 4.04 -2.95
C GLU A 634 -16.73 4.69 -2.50
N VAL A 635 -15.98 4.01 -1.64
CA VAL A 635 -14.60 4.36 -1.30
C VAL A 635 -13.68 3.54 -2.18
N VAL A 636 -13.00 4.21 -3.12
CA VAL A 636 -12.30 3.58 -4.22
C VAL A 636 -10.80 3.53 -3.94
N ALA A 637 -10.26 2.31 -3.89
CA ALA A 637 -8.83 2.09 -4.07
C ALA A 637 -8.55 1.80 -5.56
N MET A 638 -7.52 2.43 -6.12
CA MET A 638 -7.08 2.20 -7.50
C MET A 638 -5.63 1.77 -7.49
N THR A 639 -5.27 0.70 -8.20
CA THR A 639 -3.88 0.32 -8.47
C THR A 639 -3.42 0.82 -9.83
N GLY A 640 -2.12 1.03 -9.99
CA GLY A 640 -1.54 1.41 -11.28
C GLY A 640 -0.02 1.51 -11.21
N ASP A 641 0.63 1.34 -12.35
CA ASP A 641 2.09 1.36 -12.51
C ASP A 641 2.56 2.46 -13.47
N GLY A 642 1.76 2.81 -14.49
CA GLY A 642 2.14 3.79 -15.50
C GLY A 642 1.94 5.25 -15.10
N VAL A 643 2.63 6.18 -15.78
CA VAL A 643 2.38 7.65 -15.64
C VAL A 643 0.94 7.96 -16.03
N ASN A 644 0.40 7.21 -16.99
CA ASN A 644 -0.97 7.29 -17.45
C ASN A 644 -2.01 7.00 -16.34
N ASP A 645 -1.63 6.24 -15.32
CA ASP A 645 -2.52 5.93 -14.19
C ASP A 645 -2.47 7.00 -13.11
N ALA A 646 -1.46 7.87 -13.13
CA ALA A 646 -1.25 8.91 -12.12
C ALA A 646 -2.50 9.79 -11.89
N PRO A 647 -3.27 10.23 -12.91
CA PRO A 647 -4.52 10.95 -12.70
C PRO A 647 -5.58 10.12 -11.96
N ALA A 648 -5.76 8.85 -12.32
CA ALA A 648 -6.72 7.96 -11.68
C ALA A 648 -6.31 7.60 -10.24
N LEU A 649 -5.02 7.32 -10.01
CA LEU A 649 -4.42 7.09 -8.70
C LEU A 649 -4.60 8.29 -7.76
N LYS A 650 -4.38 9.51 -8.28
CA LYS A 650 -4.52 10.75 -7.51
C LYS A 650 -5.99 11.06 -7.19
N GLN A 651 -6.91 10.73 -8.09
CA GLN A 651 -8.35 10.93 -7.94
C GLN A 651 -9.00 9.92 -6.97
N ALA A 652 -8.49 8.68 -6.93
CA ALA A 652 -8.98 7.64 -6.03
C ALA A 652 -8.86 8.05 -4.57
N ASP A 653 -9.75 7.53 -3.71
CA ASP A 653 -9.68 7.77 -2.27
C ASP A 653 -8.38 7.18 -1.68
N VAL A 654 -7.92 6.06 -2.26
CA VAL A 654 -6.58 5.51 -2.04
C VAL A 654 -5.94 5.08 -3.37
N GLY A 655 -5.00 5.89 -3.87
CA GLY A 655 -4.12 5.46 -4.97
C GLY A 655 -3.02 4.53 -4.46
N VAL A 656 -2.86 3.37 -5.11
CA VAL A 656 -1.86 2.35 -4.80
C VAL A 656 -0.94 2.18 -6.00
N ALA A 657 0.34 2.52 -5.86
CA ALA A 657 1.32 2.39 -6.93
C ALA A 657 2.14 1.12 -6.78
N MET A 658 2.63 0.59 -7.91
CA MET A 658 3.56 -0.53 -7.94
C MET A 658 4.98 -0.05 -7.58
N GLY A 659 5.71 -0.83 -6.81
CA GLY A 659 7.02 -0.47 -6.27
C GLY A 659 8.18 -0.85 -7.17
N MET A 660 8.14 -2.05 -7.77
CA MET A 660 9.19 -2.52 -8.68
C MET A 660 8.96 -2.02 -10.09
N LYS A 661 7.77 -2.28 -10.66
CA LYS A 661 7.42 -1.89 -12.04
C LYS A 661 6.82 -0.50 -12.18
N GLY A 662 6.36 0.09 -11.07
CA GLY A 662 5.70 1.39 -11.11
C GLY A 662 6.66 2.52 -11.42
N THR A 663 6.21 3.42 -12.27
CA THR A 663 6.90 4.67 -12.61
C THR A 663 6.96 5.61 -11.40
N GLU A 664 7.96 6.50 -11.38
CA GLU A 664 8.06 7.48 -10.29
C GLU A 664 6.84 8.41 -10.24
N ALA A 665 6.22 8.74 -11.37
CA ALA A 665 4.96 9.50 -11.39
C ALA A 665 3.80 8.72 -10.75
N ALA A 666 3.65 7.43 -11.05
CA ALA A 666 2.64 6.59 -10.42
C ALA A 666 2.88 6.50 -8.91
N LYS A 667 4.12 6.24 -8.49
CA LYS A 667 4.50 6.23 -7.06
C LYS A 667 4.19 7.56 -6.39
N GLN A 668 4.43 8.69 -7.04
CA GLN A 668 4.14 10.05 -6.52
C GLN A 668 2.64 10.34 -6.42
N ALA A 669 1.86 9.89 -7.41
CA ALA A 669 0.41 10.03 -7.40
C ALA A 669 -0.22 9.15 -6.29
N GLY A 670 0.30 7.94 -6.12
CA GLY A 670 -0.13 6.97 -5.12
C GLY A 670 0.08 7.45 -3.68
N ALA A 671 -0.91 7.16 -2.83
CA ALA A 671 -0.80 7.35 -1.40
C ALA A 671 -0.09 6.16 -0.71
N ILE A 672 -0.04 5.02 -1.38
CA ILE A 672 0.60 3.76 -0.97
C ILE A 672 1.46 3.26 -2.14
N VAL A 673 2.59 2.63 -1.83
CA VAL A 673 3.43 1.93 -2.80
C VAL A 673 3.60 0.47 -2.36
N LEU A 674 3.35 -0.49 -3.23
CA LEU A 674 3.54 -1.91 -2.96
C LEU A 674 4.96 -2.31 -3.37
N ALA A 675 5.84 -2.55 -2.41
CA ALA A 675 7.25 -2.89 -2.67
C ALA A 675 7.44 -4.21 -3.44
N ASP A 676 6.43 -5.08 -3.46
CA ASP A 676 6.45 -6.40 -4.08
C ASP A 676 5.51 -6.57 -5.27
N ASP A 677 4.85 -5.50 -5.70
CA ASP A 677 3.90 -5.49 -6.82
C ASP A 677 2.75 -6.51 -6.67
N ASN A 678 2.37 -6.86 -5.44
CA ASN A 678 1.43 -7.94 -5.19
C ASN A 678 0.07 -7.46 -4.67
N PHE A 679 -1.02 -7.91 -5.31
CA PHE A 679 -2.38 -7.63 -4.83
C PHE A 679 -2.63 -8.09 -3.38
N ALA A 680 -1.99 -9.17 -2.93
CA ALA A 680 -2.13 -9.67 -1.55
C ALA A 680 -1.71 -8.63 -0.49
N SER A 681 -0.71 -7.80 -0.80
CA SER A 681 -0.26 -6.71 0.05
C SER A 681 -1.34 -5.63 0.25
N ILE A 682 -2.25 -5.45 -0.72
CA ILE A 682 -3.41 -4.56 -0.59
C ILE A 682 -4.42 -5.14 0.40
N ALA A 683 -4.74 -6.43 0.29
CA ALA A 683 -5.67 -7.08 1.22
C ALA A 683 -5.17 -7.00 2.67
N HIS A 684 -3.87 -7.26 2.89
CA HIS A 684 -3.23 -7.09 4.20
C HIS A 684 -3.23 -5.63 4.68
N ALA A 685 -3.03 -4.67 3.79
CA ALA A 685 -3.08 -3.27 4.17
C ALA A 685 -4.51 -2.84 4.52
N VAL A 686 -5.55 -3.36 3.85
CA VAL A 686 -6.95 -3.16 4.25
C VAL A 686 -7.24 -3.74 5.63
N GLU A 687 -6.77 -4.97 5.90
CA GLU A 687 -6.86 -5.61 7.22
C GLU A 687 -6.24 -4.72 8.31
N GLU A 688 -5.01 -4.25 8.13
CA GLU A 688 -4.33 -3.37 9.09
C GLU A 688 -5.01 -1.99 9.20
N GLY A 689 -5.55 -1.44 8.12
CA GLY A 689 -6.32 -0.19 8.14
C GLY A 689 -7.58 -0.30 9.02
N ARG A 690 -8.29 -1.42 8.92
CA ARG A 690 -9.43 -1.75 9.79
C ARG A 690 -8.98 -1.92 11.26
N THR A 691 -7.86 -2.61 11.51
CA THR A 691 -7.29 -2.77 12.85
C THR A 691 -6.92 -1.45 13.50
N VAL A 692 -6.28 -0.54 12.75
CA VAL A 692 -5.96 0.81 13.22
C VAL A 692 -7.23 1.52 13.67
N TYR A 693 -8.28 1.50 12.85
CA TYR A 693 -9.56 2.15 13.21
C TYR A 693 -10.19 1.55 14.47
N ASP A 694 -10.22 0.22 14.61
CA ASP A 694 -10.76 -0.46 15.79
C ASP A 694 -9.95 -0.12 17.05
N ASN A 695 -8.62 -0.06 16.96
CA ASN A 695 -7.75 0.34 18.06
C ASN A 695 -8.00 1.80 18.46
N LEU A 696 -8.19 2.72 17.50
CA LEU A 696 -8.55 4.11 17.79
C LEU A 696 -9.91 4.22 18.48
N ARG A 697 -10.89 3.43 18.05
CA ARG A 697 -12.22 3.38 18.71
C ARG A 697 -12.11 2.84 20.14
N LYS A 698 -11.28 1.82 20.38
CA LYS A 698 -10.99 1.32 21.74
C LYS A 698 -10.36 2.40 22.60
N THR A 699 -9.37 3.14 22.10
CA THR A 699 -8.75 4.26 22.82
C THR A 699 -9.78 5.34 23.20
N VAL A 700 -10.65 5.75 22.28
CA VAL A 700 -11.70 6.74 22.59
C VAL A 700 -12.72 6.20 23.59
N THR A 701 -13.10 4.94 23.46
CA THR A 701 -14.01 4.26 24.41
C THR A 701 -13.35 4.08 25.78
N PHE A 702 -12.01 4.05 25.86
CA PHE A 702 -11.27 4.00 27.11
C PHE A 702 -11.18 5.38 27.79
N LEU A 703 -10.73 6.42 27.08
CA LEU A 703 -10.44 7.74 27.67
C LEU A 703 -11.68 8.55 28.03
N LEU A 704 -12.69 8.61 27.15
CA LEU A 704 -13.84 9.50 27.37
C LEU A 704 -14.64 9.19 28.63
N PRO A 705 -14.95 7.93 28.98
CA PRO A 705 -15.69 7.66 30.21
C PRO A 705 -14.90 7.96 31.49
N ILE A 706 -13.57 7.80 31.46
CA ILE A 706 -12.68 8.13 32.58
C ILE A 706 -12.79 9.62 32.87
N ASN A 707 -12.51 10.45 31.85
CA ASN A 707 -12.66 11.90 31.90
C ASN A 707 -14.06 12.33 32.34
N GLY A 708 -15.10 11.65 31.84
CA GLY A 708 -16.48 11.89 32.23
C GLY A 708 -16.75 11.59 33.70
N GLY A 709 -16.19 10.50 34.24
CA GLY A 709 -16.31 10.13 35.65
C GLY A 709 -15.61 11.12 36.58
N GLU A 710 -14.39 11.53 36.23
CA GLU A 710 -13.66 12.59 36.94
C GLU A 710 -14.45 13.90 36.95
N SER A 711 -14.90 14.34 35.77
CA SER A 711 -15.65 15.58 35.58
C SER A 711 -16.96 15.59 36.37
N LEU A 712 -17.72 14.47 36.33
CA LEU A 712 -18.95 14.32 37.10
C LEU A 712 -18.69 14.33 38.61
N SER A 713 -17.56 13.78 39.07
CA SER A 713 -17.22 13.78 40.50
C SER A 713 -16.94 15.18 41.03
N LEU A 714 -16.24 16.00 40.25
CA LEU A 714 -15.99 17.41 40.55
C LEU A 714 -17.28 18.22 40.52
N LEU A 715 -18.11 18.01 39.50
CA LEU A 715 -19.40 18.66 39.37
C LEU A 715 -20.30 18.35 40.57
N LEU A 716 -20.40 17.08 40.95
CA LEU A 716 -21.24 16.65 42.07
C LEU A 716 -20.76 17.22 43.41
N ALA A 717 -19.45 17.27 43.64
CA ALA A 717 -18.88 17.82 44.87
C ALA A 717 -19.23 19.30 45.06
N VAL A 718 -19.09 20.11 43.99
CA VAL A 718 -19.48 21.53 44.01
C VAL A 718 -20.99 21.68 44.16
N LEU A 719 -21.78 20.86 43.43
CA LEU A 719 -23.23 20.87 43.53
C LEU A 719 -23.71 20.56 44.95
N LEU A 720 -23.01 19.71 45.71
CA LEU A 720 -23.34 19.36 47.09
C LEU A 720 -22.72 20.31 48.13
N GLY A 721 -21.72 21.10 47.73
CA GLY A 721 -21.02 22.01 48.64
C GLY A 721 -19.99 21.33 49.54
N ILE A 722 -19.40 20.23 49.08
CA ILE A 722 -18.40 19.46 49.82
C ILE A 722 -17.00 19.65 49.23
N ALA A 723 -15.97 19.17 49.96
CA ALA A 723 -14.60 19.20 49.49
C ALA A 723 -14.43 18.39 48.19
N LEU A 724 -13.59 18.89 47.28
CA LEU A 724 -13.31 18.21 46.01
C LEU A 724 -12.66 16.83 46.27
N PRO A 725 -13.25 15.73 45.74
CA PRO A 725 -12.73 14.37 45.89
C PRO A 725 -11.36 14.16 45.27
N ILE A 726 -11.05 14.92 44.22
CA ILE A 726 -9.79 14.90 43.49
C ILE A 726 -9.41 16.37 43.18
N THR A 727 -8.15 16.73 43.35
CA THR A 727 -7.67 18.09 43.02
C THR A 727 -7.29 18.22 41.53
N PRO A 728 -7.26 19.43 40.95
CA PRO A 728 -6.84 19.61 39.55
C PRO A 728 -5.45 19.03 39.24
N VAL A 729 -4.54 19.12 40.21
CA VAL A 729 -3.19 18.57 40.11
C VAL A 729 -3.19 17.04 40.10
N GLN A 730 -4.05 16.40 40.90
CA GLN A 730 -4.21 14.93 40.92
C GLN A 730 -4.87 14.42 39.62
N VAL A 731 -5.85 15.15 39.07
CA VAL A 731 -6.43 14.86 37.75
C VAL A 731 -5.34 14.86 36.67
N LEU A 732 -4.44 15.85 36.68
CA LEU A 732 -3.34 15.92 35.73
C LEU A 732 -2.39 14.70 35.83
N TRP A 733 -2.11 14.22 37.04
CA TRP A 733 -1.34 12.99 37.24
C TRP A 733 -2.02 11.78 36.61
N VAL A 734 -3.32 11.61 36.85
CA VAL A 734 -4.09 10.49 36.30
C VAL A 734 -4.12 10.58 34.76
N ASN A 735 -4.49 11.74 34.21
CA ASN A 735 -4.66 11.91 32.77
C ASN A 735 -3.34 11.83 31.99
N MET A 736 -2.26 12.43 32.48
CA MET A 736 -0.97 12.45 31.76
C MET A 736 -0.11 11.20 31.98
N VAL A 737 -0.26 10.52 33.11
CA VAL A 737 0.60 9.38 33.46
C VAL A 737 -0.16 8.07 33.35
N SER A 738 -1.21 7.89 34.16
CA SER A 738 -1.94 6.61 34.21
C SER A 738 -2.72 6.35 32.92
N SER A 739 -3.67 7.24 32.61
CA SER A 739 -4.58 7.10 31.48
C SER A 739 -3.84 7.04 30.14
N VAL A 740 -2.85 7.90 29.90
CA VAL A 740 -2.02 7.85 28.67
C VAL A 740 -1.22 6.54 28.59
N ALA A 741 -0.58 6.09 29.67
CA ALA A 741 0.21 4.86 29.65
C ALA A 741 -0.66 3.63 29.34
N LEU A 742 -1.85 3.53 29.95
CA LEU A 742 -2.78 2.42 29.71
C LEU A 742 -3.42 2.51 28.30
N ALA A 743 -3.86 3.70 27.89
CA ALA A 743 -4.50 3.90 26.59
C ALA A 743 -3.53 3.70 25.42
N MET A 744 -2.25 4.05 25.58
CA MET A 744 -1.22 3.82 24.57
C MET A 744 -1.04 2.35 24.25
N VAL A 745 -1.31 1.43 25.18
CA VAL A 745 -1.19 0.00 24.87
C VAL A 745 -2.28 -0.48 23.91
N LEU A 746 -3.45 0.14 23.91
CA LEU A 746 -4.52 -0.19 22.98
C LEU A 746 -4.10 0.02 21.52
N ALA A 747 -3.13 0.91 21.27
CA ALA A 747 -2.52 1.09 19.95
C ALA A 747 -1.79 -0.17 19.44
N PHE A 748 -1.33 -1.02 20.35
CA PHE A 748 -0.55 -2.22 20.06
C PHE A 748 -1.37 -3.51 20.04
N GLU A 749 -2.69 -3.45 20.28
CA GLU A 749 -3.54 -4.63 20.23
C GLU A 749 -3.49 -5.29 18.83
N PRO A 750 -3.56 -6.63 18.77
CA PRO A 750 -3.56 -7.37 17.52
C PRO A 750 -4.90 -7.20 16.77
N THR A 751 -4.88 -7.52 15.48
CA THR A 751 -6.07 -7.61 14.62
C THR A 751 -7.10 -8.60 15.19
N GLU A 752 -8.38 -8.24 15.20
CA GLU A 752 -9.46 -9.16 15.62
C GLU A 752 -9.72 -10.20 14.51
N ALA A 753 -10.05 -11.43 14.89
CA ALA A 753 -10.17 -12.57 13.95
C ALA A 753 -11.26 -12.39 12.87
N ASP A 754 -12.27 -11.54 13.11
CA ASP A 754 -13.39 -11.29 12.22
C ASP A 754 -13.26 -9.97 11.44
N VAL A 755 -12.11 -9.27 11.50
CA VAL A 755 -11.90 -7.98 10.81
C VAL A 755 -12.17 -8.08 9.30
N MET A 756 -11.75 -9.18 8.67
CA MET A 756 -11.98 -9.45 7.23
C MET A 756 -13.28 -10.23 6.96
N GLN A 757 -14.16 -10.39 7.94
CA GLN A 757 -15.49 -11.01 7.79
C GLN A 757 -16.64 -9.99 7.92
N ARG A 758 -16.32 -8.75 8.30
CA ARG A 758 -17.26 -7.64 8.42
C ARG A 758 -17.32 -6.85 7.11
N PRO A 759 -18.48 -6.30 6.73
CA PRO A 759 -18.58 -5.40 5.57
C PRO A 759 -17.81 -4.10 5.81
N PRO A 760 -17.43 -3.36 4.75
CA PRO A 760 -16.75 -2.08 4.89
C PRO A 760 -17.60 -1.06 5.64
N ARG A 761 -16.93 -0.23 6.45
CA ARG A 761 -17.60 0.85 7.19
C ARG A 761 -18.11 1.92 6.23
N ARG A 762 -19.32 2.43 6.47
CA ARG A 762 -19.80 3.60 5.73
C ARG A 762 -19.03 4.86 6.16
N PRO A 763 -18.55 5.70 5.21
CA PRO A 763 -17.79 6.92 5.55
C PRO A 763 -18.55 7.88 6.46
N ASP A 764 -19.88 7.94 6.35
CA ASP A 764 -20.79 8.78 7.13
C ASP A 764 -20.97 8.33 8.58
N GLU A 765 -20.65 7.07 8.93
CA GLU A 765 -20.86 6.54 10.29
C GLU A 765 -20.12 7.36 11.37
N PRO A 766 -20.80 7.82 12.43
CA PRO A 766 -20.16 8.60 13.49
C PRO A 766 -19.15 7.75 14.27
N MET A 767 -18.03 8.35 14.68
CA MET A 767 -17.02 7.63 15.48
C MET A 767 -17.61 7.14 16.81
N LEU A 768 -18.46 7.97 17.43
CA LEU A 768 -19.22 7.62 18.62
C LEU A 768 -20.55 6.97 18.23
N SER A 769 -20.50 5.65 18.00
CA SER A 769 -21.72 4.84 17.84
C SER A 769 -22.63 4.96 19.06
N ARG A 770 -23.93 4.70 18.91
CA ARG A 770 -24.90 4.69 20.03
C ARG A 770 -24.45 3.81 21.20
N PHE A 771 -23.84 2.66 20.89
CA PHE A 771 -23.24 1.77 21.88
C PHE A 771 -22.10 2.42 22.66
N VAL A 772 -21.16 3.09 21.96
CA VAL A 772 -20.04 3.79 22.61
C VAL A 772 -20.56 4.92 23.50
N ILE A 773 -21.57 5.67 23.05
CA ILE A 773 -22.20 6.73 23.86
C ILE A 773 -22.82 6.15 25.14
N TRP A 774 -23.59 5.07 25.03
CA TRP A 774 -24.14 4.35 26.19
C TRP A 774 -23.03 3.89 27.15
N ARG A 775 -21.96 3.30 26.61
CA ARG A 775 -20.80 2.84 27.38
C ARG A 775 -20.12 3.99 28.12
N ILE A 776 -19.99 5.16 27.48
CA ILE A 776 -19.46 6.38 28.11
C ILE A 776 -20.32 6.75 29.32
N PHE A 777 -21.63 6.86 29.17
CA PHE A 777 -22.51 7.20 30.29
C PHE A 777 -22.44 6.19 31.43
N LEU A 778 -22.54 4.89 31.12
CA LEU A 778 -22.50 3.82 32.12
C LEU A 778 -21.19 3.84 32.92
N VAL A 779 -20.06 3.86 32.21
CA VAL A 779 -18.74 3.79 32.85
C VAL A 779 -18.43 5.08 33.59
N SER A 780 -18.78 6.26 33.06
CA SER A 780 -18.65 7.52 33.81
C SER A 780 -19.48 7.53 35.10
N ALA A 781 -20.68 6.95 35.09
CA ALA A 781 -21.49 6.80 36.30
C ALA A 781 -20.86 5.82 37.31
N LEU A 782 -20.27 4.72 36.84
CA LEU A 782 -19.52 3.79 37.70
C LEU A 782 -18.29 4.48 38.31
N PHE A 783 -17.52 5.21 37.51
CA PHE A 783 -16.35 5.99 37.94
C PHE A 783 -16.74 7.05 38.96
N LEU A 784 -17.82 7.80 38.72
CA LEU A 784 -18.41 8.72 39.69
C LEU A 784 -18.71 7.99 41.01
N ALA A 785 -19.41 6.87 40.96
CA ALA A 785 -19.78 6.10 42.15
C ALA A 785 -18.55 5.58 42.91
N GLY A 786 -17.51 5.13 42.20
CA GLY A 786 -16.26 4.67 42.80
C GLY A 786 -15.47 5.79 43.45
N ILE A 787 -15.20 6.88 42.71
CA ILE A 787 -14.45 8.05 43.19
C ILE A 787 -15.16 8.68 44.39
N PHE A 788 -16.42 9.08 44.19
CA PHE A 788 -17.19 9.81 45.18
C PHE A 788 -17.57 8.92 46.36
N GLY A 789 -17.99 7.68 46.10
CA GLY A 789 -18.38 6.73 47.14
C GLY A 789 -17.22 6.35 48.06
N MET A 790 -16.03 6.09 47.51
CA MET A 790 -14.85 5.78 48.33
C MET A 790 -14.34 7.00 49.10
N PHE A 791 -14.41 8.20 48.51
CA PHE A 791 -14.08 9.45 49.18
C PHE A 791 -14.98 9.68 50.41
N GLU A 792 -16.30 9.59 50.23
CA GLU A 792 -17.27 9.76 51.32
C GLU A 792 -17.17 8.65 52.37
N TRP A 793 -16.92 7.40 51.95
CA TRP A 793 -16.71 6.29 52.88
C TRP A 793 -15.48 6.49 53.77
N MET A 794 -14.39 7.02 53.22
CA MET A 794 -13.18 7.34 54.00
C MET A 794 -13.42 8.56 54.90
N ARG A 795 -14.16 9.56 54.43
CA ARG A 795 -14.58 10.74 55.21
C ARG A 795 -15.46 10.37 56.39
N ALA A 796 -16.41 9.46 56.20
CA ALA A 796 -17.32 8.96 57.23
C ALA A 796 -16.60 8.18 58.34
N GLN A 797 -15.43 7.59 58.03
CA GLN A 797 -14.56 6.94 59.02
C GLN A 797 -13.67 7.92 59.79
N GLY A 798 -13.80 9.23 59.54
CA GLY A 798 -13.05 10.26 60.27
C GLY A 798 -11.64 10.51 59.74
N ALA A 799 -11.29 10.02 58.54
CA ALA A 799 -9.99 10.25 57.92
C ALA A 799 -9.75 11.74 57.58
N THR A 800 -8.52 12.14 57.24
CA THR A 800 -8.24 13.48 56.71
C THR A 800 -8.80 13.64 55.28
N VAL A 801 -8.92 14.88 54.80
CA VAL A 801 -9.38 15.12 53.41
C VAL A 801 -8.34 14.59 52.42
N GLU A 802 -7.07 14.73 52.76
CA GLU A 802 -5.89 14.27 52.04
C GLU A 802 -5.90 12.74 51.91
N ALA A 803 -6.13 12.00 53.00
CA ALA A 803 -6.29 10.55 52.95
C ALA A 803 -7.48 10.12 52.09
N ALA A 804 -8.63 10.80 52.21
CA ALA A 804 -9.80 10.52 51.40
C ALA A 804 -9.55 10.77 49.90
N ARG A 805 -8.82 11.85 49.54
CA ARG A 805 -8.37 12.12 48.17
C ARG A 805 -7.42 11.04 47.67
N THR A 806 -6.46 10.57 48.50
CA THR A 806 -5.57 9.48 48.09
C THR A 806 -6.35 8.21 47.76
N VAL A 807 -7.37 7.86 48.57
CA VAL A 807 -8.24 6.71 48.30
C VAL A 807 -9.01 6.92 47.00
N ALA A 808 -9.56 8.11 46.76
CA ALA A 808 -10.30 8.42 45.54
C ALA A 808 -9.43 8.26 44.28
N VAL A 809 -8.21 8.82 44.29
CA VAL A 809 -7.25 8.71 43.16
C VAL A 809 -6.81 7.26 42.94
N ASN A 810 -6.49 6.51 44.00
CA ASN A 810 -6.12 5.10 43.88
C ASN A 810 -7.27 4.24 43.36
N THR A 811 -8.51 4.53 43.80
CA THR A 811 -9.73 3.87 43.31
C THR A 811 -9.91 4.12 41.82
N LEU A 812 -9.78 5.36 41.39
CA LEU A 812 -9.83 5.76 39.98
C LEU A 812 -8.83 4.97 39.13
N VAL A 813 -7.53 5.04 39.47
CA VAL A 813 -6.47 4.33 38.72
C VAL A 813 -6.70 2.81 38.70
N CYS A 814 -7.20 2.25 39.81
CA CYS A 814 -7.52 0.82 39.84
C CYS A 814 -8.69 0.49 38.90
N MET A 815 -9.75 1.30 38.90
CA MET A 815 -10.87 1.14 37.97
C MET A 815 -10.44 1.30 36.52
N GLU A 816 -9.51 2.21 36.19
CA GLU A 816 -8.92 2.32 34.85
C GLU A 816 -8.25 1.01 34.41
N VAL A 817 -7.42 0.41 35.27
CA VAL A 817 -6.74 -0.86 34.97
C VAL A 817 -7.75 -1.97 34.67
N PHE A 818 -8.78 -2.14 35.51
CA PHE A 818 -9.80 -3.16 35.28
C PHE A 818 -10.69 -2.83 34.07
N TYR A 819 -10.97 -1.56 33.83
CA TYR A 819 -11.71 -1.12 32.65
C TYR A 819 -10.95 -1.37 31.35
N LEU A 820 -9.61 -1.22 31.34
CA LEU A 820 -8.75 -1.53 30.21
C LEU A 820 -8.99 -2.97 29.71
N PHE A 821 -9.01 -3.95 30.63
CA PHE A 821 -9.29 -5.35 30.27
C PHE A 821 -10.67 -5.54 29.63
N SER A 822 -11.66 -4.75 30.05
CA SER A 822 -13.00 -4.77 29.44
C SER A 822 -12.99 -4.16 28.04
N VAL A 823 -12.28 -3.06 27.82
CA VAL A 823 -12.25 -2.33 26.53
C VAL A 823 -11.49 -3.08 25.44
N ARG A 824 -10.46 -3.86 25.79
CA ARG A 824 -9.72 -4.70 24.83
C ARG A 824 -10.64 -5.57 23.98
N TYR A 825 -11.74 -6.03 24.57
CA TYR A 825 -12.78 -6.84 23.94
C TYR A 825 -14.15 -6.17 24.07
N LEU A 826 -14.45 -5.15 23.25
CA LEU A 826 -15.70 -4.37 23.38
C LEU A 826 -16.97 -5.23 23.38
N LYS A 827 -17.04 -6.26 22.51
CA LYS A 827 -18.19 -7.18 22.38
C LYS A 827 -17.92 -8.59 22.92
N ALA A 828 -16.66 -9.04 22.89
CA ALA A 828 -16.25 -10.36 23.33
C ALA A 828 -16.03 -10.42 24.87
N PRO A 829 -16.15 -11.60 25.49
CA PRO A 829 -15.91 -11.75 26.92
C PRO A 829 -14.43 -11.52 27.24
N SER A 830 -14.15 -10.82 28.34
CA SER A 830 -12.76 -10.50 28.72
C SER A 830 -12.04 -11.66 29.41
N PHE A 831 -12.79 -12.59 30.00
CA PHE A 831 -12.28 -13.81 30.65
C PHE A 831 -12.08 -14.95 29.65
N THR A 832 -11.14 -14.79 28.71
CA THR A 832 -10.61 -15.89 27.88
C THR A 832 -9.18 -16.20 28.29
N ALA A 833 -8.66 -17.40 27.99
CA ALA A 833 -7.27 -17.75 28.31
C ALA A 833 -6.25 -16.78 27.66
N GLU A 834 -6.59 -16.24 26.48
CA GLU A 834 -5.85 -15.17 25.80
C GLU A 834 -6.11 -13.78 26.40
N GLY A 835 -7.33 -13.49 26.85
CA GLY A 835 -7.69 -12.24 27.51
C GLY A 835 -6.98 -12.04 28.85
N VAL A 836 -6.90 -13.09 29.67
CA VAL A 836 -6.28 -13.11 31.01
C VAL A 836 -4.75 -13.17 30.94
N LYS A 837 -4.16 -13.90 29.99
CA LYS A 837 -2.70 -13.85 29.76
C LYS A 837 -2.24 -12.45 29.30
N GLY A 838 -3.14 -11.67 28.70
CA GLY A 838 -2.84 -10.34 28.20
C GLY A 838 -1.82 -10.35 27.05
N THR A 839 -1.68 -9.24 26.35
CA THR A 839 -0.48 -9.00 25.54
C THR A 839 0.66 -8.56 26.49
N PRO A 840 1.92 -8.97 26.26
CA PRO A 840 3.04 -8.61 27.13
C PRO A 840 3.16 -7.09 27.38
N ARG A 841 2.80 -6.28 26.38
CA ARG A 841 2.77 -4.81 26.47
C ARG A 841 1.73 -4.29 27.46
N VAL A 842 0.54 -4.91 27.54
CA VAL A 842 -0.51 -4.54 28.51
C VAL A 842 -0.02 -4.81 29.91
N LEU A 843 0.54 -6.00 30.16
CA LEU A 843 1.06 -6.34 31.48
C LEU A 843 2.21 -5.43 31.90
N MET A 844 3.12 -5.09 30.98
CA MET A 844 4.20 -4.13 31.25
C MET A 844 3.66 -2.75 31.62
N ALA A 845 2.66 -2.23 30.91
CA ALA A 845 2.09 -0.92 31.22
C ALA A 845 1.32 -0.93 32.55
N VAL A 846 0.52 -1.96 32.81
CA VAL A 846 -0.19 -2.13 34.09
C VAL A 846 0.81 -2.22 35.25
N PHE A 847 1.89 -2.97 35.08
CA PHE A 847 2.96 -3.05 36.08
C PHE A 847 3.67 -1.69 36.28
N GLY A 848 3.96 -0.97 35.20
CA GLY A 848 4.54 0.37 35.26
C GLY A 848 3.63 1.36 35.99
N VAL A 849 2.34 1.39 35.66
CA VAL A 849 1.34 2.24 36.33
C VAL A 849 1.21 1.86 37.80
N PHE A 850 1.23 0.56 38.13
CA PHE A 850 1.23 0.10 39.51
C PHE A 850 2.43 0.63 40.31
N LEU A 851 3.65 0.56 39.75
CA LEU A 851 4.85 1.11 40.40
C LEU A 851 4.77 2.64 40.58
N LEU A 852 4.30 3.36 39.56
CA LEU A 852 4.12 4.81 39.63
C LEU A 852 3.06 5.19 40.66
N GLN A 853 2.00 4.38 40.80
CA GLN A 853 0.93 4.61 41.77
C GLN A 853 1.39 4.30 43.20
N LEU A 854 2.26 3.31 43.41
CA LEU A 854 2.93 3.11 44.69
C LEU A 854 3.82 4.30 45.05
N MET A 855 4.55 4.86 44.08
CA MET A 855 5.35 6.06 44.29
C MET A 855 4.46 7.26 44.64
N PHE A 856 3.34 7.48 43.94
CA PHE A 856 2.37 8.53 44.25
C PHE A 856 1.82 8.42 45.68
N THR A 857 1.55 7.20 46.15
CA THR A 857 0.90 6.94 47.43
C THR A 857 1.88 6.99 48.62
N TYR A 858 3.11 6.50 48.45
CA TYR A 858 4.03 6.26 49.56
C TYR A 858 5.29 7.15 49.54
N ALA A 859 5.62 7.85 48.45
CA ALA A 859 6.83 8.68 48.41
C ALA A 859 6.61 10.05 49.09
N PRO A 860 7.48 10.47 50.04
CA PRO A 860 7.27 11.71 50.80
C PRO A 860 7.19 12.99 49.95
N PHE A 861 7.96 13.07 48.86
CA PHE A 861 7.91 14.23 47.96
C PHE A 861 6.64 14.26 47.09
N MET A 862 6.04 13.11 46.79
CA MET A 862 4.76 13.06 46.10
C MET A 862 3.62 13.48 47.02
N GLN A 863 3.68 13.07 48.29
CA GLN A 863 2.72 13.47 49.32
C GLN A 863 2.67 14.99 49.52
N SER A 864 3.82 15.67 49.49
CA SER A 864 3.87 17.13 49.58
C SER A 864 3.38 17.85 48.32
N LEU A 865 3.66 17.30 47.13
CA LEU A 865 3.25 17.90 45.85
C LEU A 865 1.76 17.72 45.54
N PHE A 866 1.20 16.57 45.89
CA PHE A 866 -0.18 16.18 45.55
C PHE A 866 -1.15 16.27 46.71
N ALA A 867 -0.70 16.69 47.90
CA ALA A 867 -1.48 16.67 49.14
C ALA A 867 -2.11 15.28 49.38
N SER A 868 -1.28 14.24 49.32
CA SER A 868 -1.67 12.83 49.52
C SER A 868 -1.09 12.26 50.81
N GLU A 869 -1.75 11.25 51.37
CA GLU A 869 -1.28 10.46 52.53
C GLU A 869 -1.11 8.98 52.20
N ALA A 870 -0.25 8.29 52.96
CA ALA A 870 -0.03 6.85 52.83
C ALA A 870 -1.28 6.04 53.21
N LEU A 871 -1.60 5.02 52.40
CA LEU A 871 -2.76 4.15 52.63
C LEU A 871 -2.40 2.88 53.39
N SER A 872 -3.32 2.42 54.24
CA SER A 872 -3.22 1.08 54.84
C SER A 872 -3.47 -0.02 53.82
N LEU A 873 -2.90 -1.20 54.06
CA LEU A 873 -3.10 -2.40 53.22
C LEU A 873 -4.59 -2.80 53.12
N THR A 874 -5.35 -2.64 54.20
CA THR A 874 -6.79 -2.94 54.22
C THR A 874 -7.58 -2.01 53.30
N THR A 875 -7.26 -0.72 53.31
CA THR A 875 -7.86 0.27 52.41
C THR A 875 -7.49 -0.02 50.95
N GLY A 876 -6.24 -0.41 50.70
CA GLY A 876 -5.78 -0.85 49.38
C GLY A 876 -6.57 -2.06 48.84
N MET A 877 -7.01 -2.98 49.71
CA MET A 877 -7.85 -4.11 49.29
C MET A 877 -9.23 -3.65 48.80
N PHE A 878 -9.86 -2.66 49.47
CA PHE A 878 -11.14 -2.10 49.01
C PHE A 878 -11.00 -1.35 47.69
N VAL A 879 -9.89 -0.63 47.49
CA VAL A 879 -9.54 -0.01 46.19
C VAL A 879 -9.53 -1.05 45.07
N VAL A 880 -8.86 -2.18 45.28
CA VAL A 880 -8.80 -3.27 44.30
C VAL A 880 -10.17 -3.89 44.07
N LEU A 881 -10.95 -4.10 45.14
CA LEU A 881 -12.30 -4.66 45.05
C LEU A 881 -13.23 -3.77 44.21
N ALA A 882 -13.12 -2.44 44.34
CA ALA A 882 -13.89 -1.50 43.52
C ALA A 882 -13.58 -1.65 42.03
N GLY A 883 -12.31 -1.80 41.67
CA GLY A 883 -11.89 -2.09 40.29
C GLY A 883 -12.44 -3.43 39.76
N VAL A 884 -12.35 -4.49 40.57
CA VAL A 884 -12.92 -5.80 40.22
C VAL A 884 -14.44 -5.70 40.02
N ALA A 885 -15.14 -4.97 40.87
CA ALA A 885 -16.59 -4.77 40.76
C ALA A 885 -16.98 -4.11 39.43
N VAL A 886 -16.24 -3.10 38.97
CA VAL A 886 -16.45 -2.49 37.65
C VAL A 886 -16.33 -3.53 36.54
N LEU A 887 -15.27 -4.34 36.55
CA LEU A 887 -15.09 -5.37 35.51
C LEU A 887 -16.25 -6.36 35.51
N VAL A 888 -16.69 -6.84 36.68
CA VAL A 888 -17.81 -7.78 36.79
C VAL A 888 -19.10 -7.17 36.24
N ILE A 889 -19.42 -5.91 36.59
CA ILE A 889 -20.61 -5.21 36.09
C ILE A 889 -20.58 -5.12 34.55
N LEU A 890 -19.43 -4.77 33.99
CA LEU A 890 -19.27 -4.63 32.53
C LEU A 890 -19.32 -5.97 31.79
N GLU A 891 -18.87 -7.06 32.41
CA GLU A 891 -19.01 -8.40 31.82
C GLU A 891 -20.46 -8.90 31.86
N ILE A 892 -21.21 -8.57 32.93
CA ILE A 892 -22.66 -8.82 33.00
C ILE A 892 -23.38 -8.06 31.88
N GLU A 893 -23.05 -6.78 31.67
CA GLU A 893 -23.60 -5.98 30.58
C GLU A 893 -23.32 -6.62 29.21
N LYS A 894 -22.08 -7.01 28.93
CA LYS A 894 -21.71 -7.70 27.67
C LYS A 894 -22.47 -9.02 27.49
N ALA A 895 -22.68 -9.78 28.57
CA ALA A 895 -23.44 -11.02 28.53
C ALA A 895 -24.93 -10.77 28.20
N LEU A 896 -25.52 -9.72 28.77
CA LEU A 896 -26.91 -9.32 28.50
C LEU A 896 -27.10 -8.82 27.06
N LEU A 897 -26.22 -7.95 26.57
CA LEU A 897 -26.28 -7.43 25.20
C LEU A 897 -26.19 -8.57 24.16
N ARG A 898 -25.30 -9.54 24.39
CA ARG A 898 -25.19 -10.74 23.53
C ARG A 898 -26.46 -11.60 23.55
N ARG A 899 -27.11 -11.75 24.70
CA ARG A 899 -28.37 -12.52 24.82
C ARG A 899 -29.56 -11.82 24.19
N LEU A 900 -29.61 -10.49 24.25
CA LEU A 900 -30.74 -9.69 23.76
C LEU A 900 -30.64 -9.33 22.27
N GLY A 901 -29.51 -9.63 21.61
CA GLY A 901 -29.27 -9.24 20.21
C GLY A 901 -29.18 -7.73 19.98
N LEU A 902 -29.19 -6.94 21.06
CA LEU A 902 -29.06 -5.48 21.03
C LEU A 902 -27.57 -5.16 21.05
N GLY A 903 -26.99 -4.81 19.90
CA GLY A 903 -25.61 -4.31 19.82
C GLY A 903 -24.60 -5.21 19.08
N LEU A 904 -25.08 -6.11 18.21
CA LEU A 904 -24.24 -6.68 17.14
C LEU A 904 -24.14 -5.69 15.98
#